data_AF-A0A7V3SD64-F1
#
_entry.id   AF-A0A7V3SD64-F1
#
_cell.length_a   1.000
_cell.length_b   1.000
_cell.length_c   1.000
_cell.angle_alpha   90.00
_cell.angle_beta   90.00
_cell.angle_gamma   90.00
#
_symmetry.space_group_name_H-M   'P 1'
#
loop_
_entity.id
_entity.type
_entity.pdbx_description
1 polymer ?
#
loop_
_entity_poly.entity_id
_entity_poly.type
_entity_poly.pdbx_seq_one_letter_code
_entity_poly.pdbx_strand_id
1 'polypeptide(L)'
;MVGETAKEEAMPAKKKLSSPQITDVEAMPAEAPPAKAPKSTEGGATKCKKELESLRAELGEAKQKGMYLDALPTPVVAIDTDFTITYVNRKTAKMLGKATSEIVGHKCYELFQTYHCQSKECRCAQAMSEDGVFTGDTEASLPSGPMSIRYTATPLKDAEGNIIGALEYIVDISKETQIADSIQELMEAAAAGQLTARADIAKFEGNYQTIVRSINALIDIFVGAINRAIEYIGKIASGEIPAKITEDYNGDFNKIRDGLNGCIEAVGALVTDARMLAEAATEGRLDVRADAAKHRGDYQKVIQGFNDTLDAVINPLRAAAAYINRISKGDIPEKITTEYKGDFNEIRNNLNVLIDSLNAVTAIAIRIAEGDLTVRVQPRSEEDHLLRAFAQMTENLIMVVGKVKESANQLARASEQLAVAAKQAGQATQQVASTAQEMAKGAGDQAATAQQSAQIMQQLAQIIEQVAQGSRDQAEGVGKASSAISEISTSMEAMAKSANAAAEGSKTAAEAAGKGADKARQTVEGMERITATVDDASAKVTRLGTQSEEIGKIVAVIDDIAAQTNLLALNAAIEAARAGEHGRGFAVVSDEVRKLAERTASATKEIADLIRNIQKGVAEAVKAMQEGAQEVKDGYRLASEAGDALEDILKATAAVSNQIEQISAGAEQISASTNELVSIIDGVGSITEMNTAAAQQMASTSEEVGKSIESVAGVAEENSAATEQVSAAAEEMGAQVDEIIVSTQTLKDMATMLQEAISAFKLEQERLSKEAALASR
;
A
#
# COMPACT_ATOMS: atom_id res chain seq x y z
N MET A 1 -56.01 5.65 -30.93
CA MET A 1 -55.80 6.85 -31.78
C MET A 1 -54.62 6.50 -32.68
N VAL A 2 -54.73 6.52 -34.01
CA VAL A 2 -54.96 7.69 -34.89
C VAL A 2 -53.77 8.65 -34.79
N GLY A 3 -53.01 8.93 -35.86
CA GLY A 3 -53.10 8.35 -37.20
C GLY A 3 -52.20 9.04 -38.24
N GLU A 4 -52.28 8.51 -39.47
CA GLU A 4 -52.35 9.27 -40.73
C GLU A 4 -51.21 10.21 -41.20
N THR A 5 -50.56 9.79 -42.30
CA THR A 5 -50.41 10.55 -43.58
C THR A 5 -49.41 11.73 -43.69
N ALA A 6 -48.99 12.18 -44.89
CA ALA A 6 -48.73 11.52 -46.20
C ALA A 6 -48.13 12.57 -47.19
N LYS A 7 -47.69 12.10 -48.37
CA LYS A 7 -47.30 12.85 -49.59
C LYS A 7 -45.98 13.65 -49.51
N GLU A 8 -45.12 13.72 -50.53
CA GLU A 8 -45.22 13.63 -52.01
C GLU A 8 -45.57 14.95 -52.72
N GLU A 9 -45.08 15.09 -53.96
CA GLU A 9 -45.12 16.28 -54.86
C GLU A 9 -44.14 17.43 -54.50
N ALA A 10 -43.44 18.09 -55.45
CA ALA A 10 -43.29 17.86 -56.90
C ALA A 10 -41.97 18.40 -57.49
N MET A 11 -41.61 17.87 -58.67
CA MET A 11 -40.63 18.41 -59.63
C MET A 11 -41.28 19.57 -60.44
N PRO A 12 -40.56 20.47 -61.17
CA PRO A 12 -40.01 20.06 -62.48
C PRO A 12 -38.82 20.88 -63.09
N ALA A 13 -38.13 20.26 -64.07
CA ALA A 13 -37.61 20.86 -65.32
C ALA A 13 -36.51 21.98 -65.28
N LYS A 14 -35.68 22.20 -66.31
CA LYS A 14 -35.27 21.45 -67.53
C LYS A 14 -34.05 22.16 -68.16
N LYS A 15 -32.97 21.45 -68.50
CA LYS A 15 -32.35 21.44 -69.86
C LYS A 15 -31.21 20.41 -69.97
N LYS A 16 -31.04 19.87 -71.18
CA LYS A 16 -29.94 18.96 -71.58
C LYS A 16 -28.89 19.75 -72.38
N LEU A 17 -27.68 19.16 -72.49
CA LEU A 17 -26.69 19.13 -73.59
C LEU A 17 -25.27 19.17 -72.97
N SER A 18 -24.25 18.42 -73.40
CA SER A 18 -24.12 17.13 -74.11
C SER A 18 -22.62 16.76 -74.15
N SER A 19 -22.27 15.47 -73.99
CA SER A 19 -20.90 14.90 -74.04
C SER A 19 -20.19 15.12 -75.40
N PRO A 20 -18.84 15.12 -75.47
CA PRO A 20 -17.93 13.95 -75.27
C PRO A 20 -16.91 14.18 -74.10
N GLN A 21 -16.12 13.23 -73.57
CA GLN A 21 -15.09 12.32 -74.14
C GLN A 21 -13.95 13.10 -74.85
N ILE A 22 -12.66 12.74 -74.82
CA ILE A 22 -11.98 11.43 -74.84
C ILE A 22 -10.67 11.43 -73.97
N THR A 23 -10.25 10.22 -73.59
CA THR A 23 -9.04 9.69 -72.90
C THR A 23 -7.67 10.39 -73.05
N ASP A 24 -6.82 10.24 -72.03
CA ASP A 24 -5.56 9.41 -71.96
C ASP A 24 -4.71 9.21 -73.25
N VAL A 25 -3.38 8.99 -73.24
CA VAL A 25 -2.34 8.80 -72.18
C VAL A 25 -0.91 8.93 -72.79
N GLU A 26 0.13 9.20 -71.98
CA GLU A 26 1.60 8.94 -72.18
C GLU A 26 2.33 9.30 -73.52
N ALA A 27 3.67 9.46 -73.60
CA ALA A 27 4.77 9.80 -72.67
C ALA A 27 6.08 10.03 -73.49
N MET A 28 7.24 10.00 -72.81
CA MET A 28 8.62 9.81 -73.32
C MET A 28 9.40 11.05 -73.86
N PRO A 29 10.76 11.08 -73.75
CA PRO A 29 11.43 12.29 -73.26
C PRO A 29 12.73 12.73 -74.01
N ALA A 30 13.45 13.67 -73.38
CA ALA A 30 14.92 13.89 -73.39
C ALA A 30 15.52 15.16 -74.08
N GLU A 31 16.16 15.98 -73.22
CA GLU A 31 17.42 16.74 -73.37
C GLU A 31 17.67 17.82 -74.46
N ALA A 32 17.55 19.09 -74.00
CA ALA A 32 18.61 20.13 -74.03
C ALA A 32 18.97 20.86 -75.36
N PRO A 33 19.80 21.94 -75.33
CA PRO A 33 19.56 23.27 -74.71
C PRO A 33 19.90 24.43 -75.72
N PRO A 34 20.07 25.74 -75.36
CA PRO A 34 19.87 26.51 -74.11
C PRO A 34 18.79 27.65 -74.33
N ALA A 35 18.83 28.95 -73.96
CA ALA A 35 19.82 29.85 -73.36
C ALA A 35 19.25 31.21 -72.83
N LYS A 36 20.05 31.89 -71.97
CA LYS A 36 20.10 33.34 -71.62
C LYS A 36 18.92 34.00 -70.86
N ALA A 37 19.24 34.43 -69.62
CA ALA A 37 18.46 35.32 -68.74
C ALA A 37 18.67 36.84 -69.07
N PRO A 38 18.07 37.83 -68.36
CA PRO A 38 18.53 38.21 -67.00
C PRO A 38 17.52 38.87 -65.99
N LYS A 39 17.70 38.57 -64.68
CA LYS A 39 17.61 39.46 -63.47
C LYS A 39 16.28 40.26 -63.20
N SER A 40 15.97 40.78 -61.99
CA SER A 40 16.76 41.16 -60.80
C SER A 40 15.93 41.28 -59.48
N THR A 41 16.53 40.94 -58.32
CA THR A 41 16.50 41.64 -56.97
C THR A 41 15.17 42.15 -56.34
N GLU A 42 14.94 42.20 -55.02
CA GLU A 42 15.65 41.79 -53.77
C GLU A 42 14.71 41.96 -52.55
N GLY A 43 15.11 41.43 -51.37
CA GLY A 43 14.77 42.03 -50.07
C GLY A 43 13.63 41.39 -49.25
N GLY A 44 13.96 40.88 -48.05
CA GLY A 44 12.99 40.45 -47.04
C GLY A 44 13.53 40.59 -45.62
N ALA A 45 12.66 40.98 -44.68
CA ALA A 45 12.93 40.98 -43.23
C ALA A 45 11.64 41.10 -42.39
N THR A 46 10.72 41.99 -42.79
CA THR A 46 9.54 42.40 -41.99
C THR A 46 8.36 41.40 -41.97
N LYS A 47 8.50 40.26 -42.66
CA LYS A 47 7.41 39.28 -42.90
C LYS A 47 7.21 38.31 -41.72
N CYS A 48 8.33 37.83 -41.14
CA CYS A 48 8.40 36.72 -40.19
C CYS A 48 7.48 36.86 -38.96
N LYS A 49 7.25 38.08 -38.46
CA LYS A 49 6.41 38.31 -37.28
C LYS A 49 4.90 38.14 -37.53
N LYS A 50 4.44 38.30 -38.79
CA LYS A 50 3.04 37.97 -39.16
C LYS A 50 2.84 36.48 -39.43
N GLU A 51 3.87 35.82 -39.97
CA GLU A 51 3.83 34.39 -40.32
C GLU A 51 3.68 33.52 -39.06
N LEU A 52 4.27 33.90 -37.93
CA LEU A 52 4.12 33.17 -36.67
C LEU A 52 2.69 33.20 -36.08
N GLU A 53 1.90 34.23 -36.39
CA GLU A 53 0.51 34.36 -35.94
C GLU A 53 -0.46 33.60 -36.86
N SER A 54 -0.23 33.58 -38.18
CA SER A 54 -1.03 32.75 -39.09
C SER A 54 -0.78 31.25 -38.85
N LEU A 55 0.49 30.84 -38.66
CA LEU A 55 0.86 29.46 -38.30
C LEU A 55 0.15 28.96 -37.03
N ARG A 56 -0.15 29.83 -36.06
CA ARG A 56 -0.93 29.44 -34.86
C ARG A 56 -2.43 29.27 -35.15
N ALA A 57 -3.00 30.05 -36.06
CA ALA A 57 -4.38 29.88 -36.52
C ALA A 57 -4.53 28.60 -37.37
N GLU A 58 -3.63 28.41 -38.34
CA GLU A 58 -3.56 27.25 -39.22
C GLU A 58 -3.37 25.95 -38.43
N LEU A 59 -2.49 25.93 -37.41
CA LEU A 59 -2.31 24.79 -36.50
C LEU A 59 -3.57 24.51 -35.65
N GLY A 60 -4.35 25.54 -35.32
CA GLY A 60 -5.64 25.39 -34.65
C GLY A 60 -6.68 24.73 -35.55
N GLU A 61 -6.81 25.22 -36.79
CA GLU A 61 -7.75 24.69 -37.77
C GLU A 61 -7.39 23.25 -38.21
N ALA A 62 -6.10 22.95 -38.36
CA ALA A 62 -5.60 21.60 -38.63
C ALA A 62 -5.94 20.62 -37.49
N LYS A 63 -5.76 21.02 -36.23
CA LYS A 63 -6.17 20.21 -35.07
C LYS A 63 -7.69 19.97 -35.04
N GLN A 64 -8.49 20.99 -35.36
CA GLN A 64 -9.95 20.84 -35.44
C GLN A 64 -10.37 19.86 -36.56
N LYS A 65 -9.72 19.91 -37.73
CA LYS A 65 -9.99 18.97 -38.83
C LYS A 65 -9.64 17.52 -38.45
N GLY A 66 -8.53 17.31 -37.72
CA GLY A 66 -8.18 16.00 -37.18
C GLY A 66 -9.20 15.40 -36.20
N MET A 67 -9.90 16.24 -35.43
CA MET A 67 -10.96 15.78 -34.51
C MET A 67 -12.18 15.19 -35.22
N TYR A 68 -12.46 15.57 -36.48
CA TYR A 68 -13.57 14.98 -37.24
C TYR A 68 -13.30 13.52 -37.63
N LEU A 69 -12.05 13.20 -38.01
CA LEU A 69 -11.65 11.82 -38.31
C LEU A 69 -11.58 10.94 -37.05
N ASP A 70 -11.25 11.54 -35.90
CA ASP A 70 -11.22 10.87 -34.59
C ASP A 70 -12.61 10.61 -33.99
N ALA A 71 -13.65 11.27 -34.53
CA ALA A 71 -15.06 11.06 -34.19
C ALA A 71 -15.76 10.00 -35.07
N LEU A 72 -15.12 9.49 -36.13
CA LEU A 72 -15.73 8.49 -37.01
C LEU A 72 -15.91 7.14 -36.29
N PRO A 73 -17.04 6.44 -36.50
CA PRO A 73 -17.30 5.14 -35.89
C PRO A 73 -16.48 4.00 -36.52
N THR A 74 -15.79 4.26 -37.62
CA THR A 74 -15.06 3.31 -38.47
C THR A 74 -13.54 3.52 -38.33
N PRO A 75 -12.70 2.47 -38.33
CA PRO A 75 -11.24 2.60 -38.47
C PRO A 75 -10.85 3.41 -39.72
N VAL A 76 -9.93 4.36 -39.53
CA VAL A 76 -9.31 5.19 -40.58
C VAL A 76 -7.80 5.28 -40.38
N VAL A 77 -7.05 5.18 -41.47
CA VAL A 77 -5.57 5.25 -41.55
C VAL A 77 -5.20 6.26 -42.62
N ALA A 78 -4.15 7.05 -42.40
CA ALA A 78 -3.45 7.77 -43.46
C ALA A 78 -2.01 7.24 -43.54
N ILE A 79 -1.51 7.04 -44.75
CA ILE A 79 -0.13 6.64 -45.04
C ILE A 79 0.52 7.62 -46.02
N ASP A 80 1.85 7.71 -46.02
CA ASP A 80 2.64 8.37 -47.07
C ASP A 80 2.89 7.46 -48.29
N THR A 81 3.57 7.97 -49.32
CA THR A 81 3.92 7.23 -50.54
C THR A 81 4.84 6.03 -50.30
N ASP A 82 5.58 6.01 -49.19
CA ASP A 82 6.44 4.89 -48.79
C ASP A 82 5.70 3.92 -47.85
N PHE A 83 4.38 4.02 -47.73
CA PHE A 83 3.49 3.22 -46.88
C PHE A 83 3.70 3.42 -45.35
N THR A 84 4.38 4.48 -44.92
CA THR A 84 4.48 4.84 -43.49
C THR A 84 3.17 5.43 -43.00
N ILE A 85 2.65 4.96 -41.87
CA ILE A 85 1.43 5.54 -41.27
C ILE A 85 1.74 6.94 -40.74
N THR A 86 1.02 7.93 -41.26
CA THR A 86 1.13 9.35 -40.89
C THR A 86 0.01 9.80 -39.94
N TYR A 87 -1.15 9.15 -39.97
CA TYR A 87 -2.25 9.37 -39.02
C TYR A 87 -3.10 8.11 -38.85
N VAL A 88 -3.69 7.92 -37.65
CA VAL A 88 -4.75 6.93 -37.38
C VAL A 88 -5.75 7.49 -36.39
N ASN A 89 -7.02 7.10 -36.54
CA ASN A 89 -8.06 7.42 -35.57
C ASN A 89 -8.14 6.38 -34.42
N ARG A 90 -8.85 6.73 -33.34
CA ARG A 90 -9.10 5.84 -32.18
C ARG A 90 -9.70 4.48 -32.54
N LYS A 91 -10.46 4.37 -33.63
CA LYS A 91 -11.06 3.09 -34.05
C LYS A 91 -10.02 2.14 -34.62
N THR A 92 -9.08 2.64 -35.43
CA THR A 92 -7.91 1.87 -35.86
C THR A 92 -7.01 1.50 -34.68
N ALA A 93 -6.75 2.43 -33.77
CA ALA A 93 -5.96 2.16 -32.56
C ALA A 93 -6.55 1.00 -31.74
N LYS A 94 -7.89 0.98 -31.56
CA LYS A 94 -8.59 -0.11 -30.88
C LYS A 94 -8.60 -1.42 -31.68
N MET A 95 -8.65 -1.37 -33.01
CA MET A 95 -8.57 -2.54 -33.91
C MET A 95 -7.18 -3.19 -33.90
N LEU A 96 -6.10 -2.39 -33.85
CA LEU A 96 -4.72 -2.87 -33.77
C LEU A 96 -4.24 -3.17 -32.35
N GLY A 97 -5.04 -2.86 -31.32
CA GLY A 97 -4.68 -3.07 -29.91
C GLY A 97 -3.50 -2.22 -29.41
N LYS A 98 -3.26 -1.05 -30.03
CA LYS A 98 -2.06 -0.20 -29.81
C LYS A 98 -2.45 1.27 -29.69
N ALA A 99 -1.63 2.09 -29.03
CA ALA A 99 -1.81 3.54 -29.01
C ALA A 99 -1.49 4.16 -30.37
N THR A 100 -2.14 5.27 -30.73
CA THR A 100 -1.91 5.96 -32.02
C THR A 100 -0.45 6.37 -32.23
N SER A 101 0.25 6.76 -31.15
CA SER A 101 1.69 7.09 -31.14
C SER A 101 2.63 5.90 -31.31
N GLU A 102 2.13 4.66 -31.16
CA GLU A 102 2.88 3.43 -31.44
C GLU A 102 2.62 2.90 -32.85
N ILE A 103 1.62 3.45 -33.55
CA ILE A 103 1.19 3.03 -34.89
C ILE A 103 1.74 4.00 -35.95
N VAL A 104 1.65 5.31 -35.71
CA VAL A 104 2.26 6.33 -36.57
C VAL A 104 3.78 6.15 -36.63
N GLY A 105 4.36 6.18 -37.83
CA GLY A 105 5.78 5.94 -38.08
C GLY A 105 6.16 4.51 -38.49
N HIS A 106 5.27 3.52 -38.31
CA HIS A 106 5.46 2.14 -38.82
C HIS A 106 4.90 2.00 -40.24
N LYS A 107 5.28 0.94 -40.97
CA LYS A 107 4.70 0.64 -42.29
C LYS A 107 3.39 -0.11 -42.14
N CYS A 108 2.35 0.26 -42.90
CA CYS A 108 1.01 -0.32 -42.70
C CYS A 108 0.96 -1.85 -42.87
N TYR A 109 1.76 -2.40 -43.79
CA TYR A 109 1.87 -3.85 -44.00
C TYR A 109 2.45 -4.62 -42.80
N GLU A 110 3.22 -3.97 -41.91
CA GLU A 110 3.78 -4.59 -40.70
C GLU A 110 2.74 -4.81 -39.60
N LEU A 111 1.63 -4.03 -39.63
CA LEU A 111 0.63 -4.00 -38.56
C LEU A 111 -0.70 -4.66 -38.94
N PHE A 112 -1.14 -4.57 -40.20
CA PHE A 112 -2.38 -5.23 -40.67
C PHE A 112 -2.14 -6.62 -41.26
N GLN A 113 -0.93 -6.88 -41.79
CA GLN A 113 -0.45 -8.19 -42.25
C GLN A 113 -1.49 -8.97 -43.09
N THR A 114 -2.13 -8.29 -44.05
CA THR A 114 -3.15 -8.91 -44.92
C THR A 114 -2.53 -9.66 -46.09
N TYR A 115 -3.25 -10.60 -46.68
CA TYR A 115 -2.83 -11.29 -47.91
C TYR A 115 -2.62 -10.35 -49.11
N HIS A 116 -3.15 -9.13 -49.07
CA HIS A 116 -2.96 -8.13 -50.14
C HIS A 116 -1.73 -7.23 -49.89
N CYS A 117 -1.17 -7.21 -48.68
CA CYS A 117 -0.01 -6.37 -48.36
C CYS A 117 1.20 -6.74 -49.23
N GLN A 118 1.96 -5.71 -49.67
CA GLN A 118 3.13 -5.84 -50.55
C GLN A 118 2.88 -6.52 -51.92
N SER A 119 1.63 -6.83 -52.27
CA SER A 119 1.24 -7.39 -53.57
C SER A 119 0.61 -6.32 -54.48
N LYS A 120 0.35 -6.67 -55.74
CA LYS A 120 -0.40 -5.81 -56.68
C LYS A 120 -1.86 -5.58 -56.26
N GLU A 121 -2.37 -6.33 -55.29
CA GLU A 121 -3.76 -6.25 -54.83
C GLU A 121 -3.93 -5.33 -53.61
N CYS A 122 -2.84 -4.73 -53.12
CA CYS A 122 -2.84 -3.70 -52.09
C CYS A 122 -3.60 -2.45 -52.56
N ARG A 123 -4.82 -2.23 -52.07
CA ARG A 123 -5.64 -1.08 -52.52
C ARG A 123 -4.98 0.26 -52.26
N CYS A 124 -4.19 0.37 -51.20
CA CYS A 124 -3.46 1.59 -50.86
C CYS A 124 -2.31 1.85 -51.85
N ALA A 125 -1.71 0.81 -52.42
CA ALA A 125 -0.74 0.98 -53.52
C ALA A 125 -1.44 1.44 -54.79
N GLN A 126 -2.52 0.76 -55.20
CA GLN A 126 -3.30 1.11 -56.38
C GLN A 126 -3.86 2.55 -56.32
N ALA A 127 -4.38 2.96 -55.16
CA ALA A 127 -4.88 4.32 -54.94
C ALA A 127 -3.80 5.39 -55.18
N MET A 128 -2.53 5.10 -54.86
CA MET A 128 -1.41 6.02 -55.07
C MET A 128 -0.82 5.97 -56.49
N SER A 129 -0.91 4.82 -57.19
CA SER A 129 -0.36 4.68 -58.55
C SER A 129 -1.37 4.98 -59.67
N GLU A 130 -2.66 4.79 -59.42
CA GLU A 130 -3.75 4.89 -60.41
C GLU A 130 -4.69 6.08 -60.15
N ASP A 131 -4.39 6.92 -59.14
CA ASP A 131 -5.14 8.14 -58.74
C ASP A 131 -6.65 7.93 -58.54
N GLY A 132 -7.02 6.81 -57.89
CA GLY A 132 -8.40 6.33 -57.80
C GLY A 132 -8.80 5.80 -56.43
N VAL A 133 -10.11 5.57 -56.25
CA VAL A 133 -10.66 4.95 -55.04
C VAL A 133 -10.81 3.45 -55.28
N PHE A 134 -10.09 2.64 -54.50
CA PHE A 134 -10.06 1.18 -54.66
C PHE A 134 -10.50 0.47 -53.38
N THR A 135 -11.44 -0.48 -53.53
CA THR A 135 -11.95 -1.33 -52.44
C THR A 135 -11.51 -2.78 -52.65
N GLY A 136 -11.25 -3.51 -51.57
CA GLY A 136 -10.92 -4.93 -51.61
C GLY A 136 -11.26 -5.62 -50.29
N ASP A 137 -11.65 -6.89 -50.40
CA ASP A 137 -12.00 -7.77 -49.30
C ASP A 137 -10.81 -8.67 -49.01
N THR A 138 -10.38 -8.77 -47.76
CA THR A 138 -9.20 -9.57 -47.37
C THR A 138 -9.30 -9.96 -45.89
N GLU A 139 -8.38 -10.80 -45.42
CA GLU A 139 -8.26 -11.13 -44.00
C GLU A 139 -7.09 -10.35 -43.40
N ALA A 140 -7.32 -9.67 -42.27
CA ALA A 140 -6.28 -9.02 -41.49
C ALA A 140 -5.83 -9.92 -40.34
N SER A 141 -4.53 -10.16 -40.25
CA SER A 141 -3.92 -10.95 -39.17
C SER A 141 -3.69 -10.06 -37.93
N LEU A 142 -4.78 -9.73 -37.24
CA LEU A 142 -4.75 -8.87 -36.05
C LEU A 142 -4.31 -9.62 -34.78
N PRO A 143 -3.79 -8.94 -33.75
CA PRO A 143 -3.42 -9.57 -32.47
C PRO A 143 -4.58 -10.26 -31.74
N SER A 144 -5.83 -9.93 -32.08
CA SER A 144 -7.06 -10.56 -31.58
C SER A 144 -7.46 -11.84 -32.32
N GLY A 145 -6.72 -12.24 -33.36
CA GLY A 145 -7.08 -13.29 -34.31
C GLY A 145 -7.41 -12.73 -35.71
N PRO A 146 -7.52 -13.61 -36.72
CA PRO A 146 -7.87 -13.23 -38.08
C PRO A 146 -9.25 -12.56 -38.16
N MET A 147 -9.38 -11.55 -39.02
CA MET A 147 -10.61 -10.77 -39.18
C MET A 147 -10.87 -10.48 -40.66
N SER A 148 -12.05 -10.89 -41.17
CA SER A 148 -12.50 -10.57 -42.53
C SER A 148 -12.83 -9.09 -42.62
N ILE A 149 -12.08 -8.34 -43.43
CA ILE A 149 -12.24 -6.89 -43.61
C ILE A 149 -12.44 -6.51 -45.08
N ARG A 150 -13.29 -5.50 -45.29
CA ARG A 150 -13.38 -4.75 -46.55
C ARG A 150 -12.71 -3.40 -46.34
N TYR A 151 -11.56 -3.19 -46.96
CA TYR A 151 -10.82 -1.94 -46.86
C TYR A 151 -10.90 -1.15 -48.17
N THR A 152 -11.02 0.17 -48.05
CA THR A 152 -11.08 1.11 -49.18
C THR A 152 -10.03 2.18 -49.01
N ALA A 153 -9.21 2.39 -50.05
CA ALA A 153 -8.19 3.41 -50.09
C ALA A 153 -8.48 4.46 -51.17
N THR A 154 -8.11 5.70 -50.91
CA THR A 154 -8.13 6.84 -51.83
C THR A 154 -6.81 7.59 -51.73
N PRO A 155 -6.27 8.19 -52.81
CA PRO A 155 -5.09 9.05 -52.71
C PRO A 155 -5.35 10.24 -51.79
N LEU A 156 -4.34 10.58 -50.97
CA LEU A 156 -4.21 11.86 -50.30
C LEU A 156 -3.40 12.79 -51.18
N LYS A 157 -3.81 14.06 -51.26
CA LYS A 157 -3.18 15.07 -52.11
C LYS A 157 -2.80 16.33 -51.35
N ASP A 158 -1.77 17.02 -51.82
CA ASP A 158 -1.43 18.39 -51.40
C ASP A 158 -2.39 19.43 -52.02
N ALA A 159 -2.12 20.72 -51.80
CA ALA A 159 -2.96 21.81 -52.31
C ALA A 159 -2.80 22.03 -53.83
N GLU A 160 -1.67 21.56 -54.38
CA GLU A 160 -1.30 21.61 -55.79
C GLU A 160 -1.86 20.43 -56.59
N GLY A 161 -2.28 19.35 -55.92
CA GLY A 161 -2.94 18.18 -56.48
C GLY A 161 -2.06 16.94 -56.67
N ASN A 162 -0.80 16.97 -56.18
CA ASN A 162 0.11 15.83 -56.23
C ASN A 162 -0.28 14.79 -55.17
N ILE A 163 -0.10 13.50 -55.48
CA ILE A 163 -0.34 12.42 -54.50
C ILE A 163 0.80 12.43 -53.47
N ILE A 164 0.44 12.58 -52.20
CA ILE A 164 1.37 12.57 -51.05
C ILE A 164 1.19 11.34 -50.15
N GLY A 165 0.27 10.44 -50.50
CA GLY A 165 -0.06 9.27 -49.68
C GLY A 165 -1.43 8.68 -50.02
N ALA A 166 -1.99 7.87 -49.10
CA ALA A 166 -3.35 7.35 -49.20
C ALA A 166 -4.10 7.45 -47.86
N LEU A 167 -5.41 7.68 -47.94
CA LEU A 167 -6.34 7.55 -46.83
C LEU A 167 -7.13 6.25 -47.01
N GLU A 168 -7.10 5.40 -45.99
CA GLU A 168 -7.74 4.10 -45.94
C GLU A 168 -8.82 4.10 -44.86
N TYR A 169 -9.96 3.44 -45.11
CA TYR A 169 -10.92 3.08 -44.08
C TYR A 169 -11.31 1.61 -44.18
N ILE A 170 -11.63 1.00 -43.04
CA ILE A 170 -11.78 -0.46 -42.91
C ILE A 170 -13.14 -0.82 -42.31
N VAL A 171 -13.86 -1.75 -42.93
CA VAL A 171 -15.16 -2.25 -42.48
C VAL A 171 -15.05 -3.75 -42.14
N ASP A 172 -15.61 -4.15 -41.00
CA ASP A 172 -15.78 -5.56 -40.62
C ASP A 172 -16.83 -6.23 -41.52
N ILE A 173 -16.44 -7.30 -42.21
CA ILE A 173 -17.34 -8.11 -43.06
C ILE A 173 -17.46 -9.56 -42.57
N SER A 174 -17.04 -9.86 -41.35
CA SER A 174 -17.04 -11.23 -40.80
C SER A 174 -18.45 -11.86 -40.79
N LYS A 175 -19.51 -11.06 -40.63
CA LYS A 175 -20.91 -11.49 -40.76
C LYS A 175 -21.36 -11.72 -42.21
N GLU A 176 -20.69 -11.13 -43.20
CA GLU A 176 -20.97 -11.35 -44.63
C GLU A 176 -20.35 -12.65 -45.12
N THR A 177 -19.14 -13.00 -44.67
CA THR A 177 -18.50 -14.29 -44.96
C THR A 177 -19.37 -15.45 -44.43
N GLN A 178 -19.78 -15.39 -43.16
CA GLN A 178 -20.54 -16.46 -42.49
C GLN A 178 -21.89 -16.80 -43.17
N ILE A 179 -22.55 -15.84 -43.84
CA ILE A 179 -23.78 -16.13 -44.61
C ILE A 179 -23.46 -16.76 -45.97
N ALA A 180 -22.34 -16.40 -46.62
CA ALA A 180 -21.90 -17.07 -47.84
C ALA A 180 -21.60 -18.56 -47.57
N ASP A 181 -20.84 -18.85 -46.50
CA ASP A 181 -20.51 -20.21 -46.07
C ASP A 181 -21.79 -21.01 -45.78
N SER A 182 -22.73 -20.44 -45.01
CA SER A 182 -24.01 -21.08 -44.67
C SER A 182 -24.93 -21.34 -45.87
N ILE A 183 -24.78 -20.59 -46.97
CA ILE A 183 -25.49 -20.83 -48.23
C ILE A 183 -24.79 -21.92 -49.04
N GLN A 184 -23.46 -22.03 -48.98
CA GLN A 184 -22.72 -23.11 -49.62
C GLN A 184 -22.95 -24.46 -48.93
N GLU A 185 -22.98 -24.51 -47.59
CA GLU A 185 -23.38 -25.71 -46.82
C GLU A 185 -24.75 -26.23 -47.27
N LEU A 186 -25.71 -25.34 -47.56
CA LEU A 186 -27.03 -25.72 -48.08
C LEU A 186 -26.99 -26.27 -49.51
N MET A 187 -26.13 -25.74 -50.39
CA MET A 187 -25.96 -26.29 -51.73
C MET A 187 -25.30 -27.68 -51.70
N GLU A 188 -24.30 -27.87 -50.85
CA GLU A 188 -23.62 -29.17 -50.69
C GLU A 188 -24.55 -30.21 -50.06
N ALA A 189 -25.34 -29.84 -49.03
CA ALA A 189 -26.38 -30.69 -48.48
C ALA A 189 -27.45 -31.06 -49.52
N ALA A 190 -27.90 -30.10 -50.35
CA ALA A 190 -28.87 -30.36 -51.41
C ALA A 190 -28.30 -31.28 -52.51
N ALA A 191 -27.05 -31.09 -52.91
CA ALA A 191 -26.34 -31.97 -53.85
C ALA A 191 -26.14 -33.39 -53.30
N ALA A 192 -25.94 -33.53 -51.99
CA ALA A 192 -25.89 -34.81 -51.28
C ALA A 192 -27.28 -35.44 -51.02
N GLY A 193 -28.38 -34.82 -51.50
CA GLY A 193 -29.75 -35.30 -51.32
C GLY A 193 -30.37 -35.02 -49.95
N GLN A 194 -29.69 -34.28 -49.07
CA GLN A 194 -30.14 -33.93 -47.71
C GLN A 194 -31.09 -32.72 -47.74
N LEU A 195 -32.18 -32.83 -48.50
CA LEU A 195 -33.11 -31.72 -48.78
C LEU A 195 -33.87 -31.16 -47.56
N THR A 196 -33.68 -31.75 -46.36
CA THR A 196 -34.19 -31.24 -45.07
C THR A 196 -33.25 -30.25 -44.39
N ALA A 197 -32.01 -30.05 -44.88
CA ALA A 197 -31.09 -29.06 -44.33
C ALA A 197 -31.64 -27.62 -44.47
N ARG A 198 -31.54 -26.82 -43.42
CA ARG A 198 -31.98 -25.41 -43.39
C ARG A 198 -30.89 -24.60 -42.66
N ALA A 199 -30.49 -23.47 -43.21
CA ALA A 199 -29.48 -22.62 -42.58
C ALA A 199 -30.11 -21.87 -41.39
N ASP A 200 -29.32 -21.72 -40.32
CA ASP A 200 -29.79 -21.21 -39.04
C ASP A 200 -30.08 -19.70 -39.08
N ILE A 201 -31.36 -19.37 -38.96
CA ILE A 201 -31.88 -18.00 -38.99
C ILE A 201 -31.44 -17.19 -37.75
N ALA A 202 -31.08 -17.85 -36.63
CA ALA A 202 -30.68 -17.18 -35.39
C ALA A 202 -29.25 -16.60 -35.43
N LYS A 203 -28.38 -17.09 -36.32
CA LYS A 203 -27.00 -16.57 -36.49
C LYS A 203 -26.94 -15.20 -37.19
N PHE A 204 -28.04 -14.77 -37.81
CA PHE A 204 -28.06 -13.60 -38.69
C PHE A 204 -29.09 -12.56 -38.26
N GLU A 205 -28.75 -11.29 -38.48
CA GLU A 205 -29.55 -10.13 -38.09
C GLU A 205 -29.87 -9.26 -39.33
N GLY A 206 -30.96 -8.50 -39.27
CA GLY A 206 -31.35 -7.55 -40.33
C GLY A 206 -31.54 -8.20 -41.70
N ASN A 207 -30.92 -7.62 -42.73
CA ASN A 207 -31.09 -8.06 -44.12
C ASN A 207 -30.59 -9.48 -44.37
N TYR A 208 -29.50 -9.89 -43.72
CA TYR A 208 -28.92 -11.24 -43.84
C TYR A 208 -29.90 -12.31 -43.35
N GLN A 209 -30.62 -12.04 -42.25
CA GLN A 209 -31.67 -12.92 -41.75
C GLN A 209 -32.82 -13.12 -42.75
N THR A 210 -33.17 -12.09 -43.52
CA THR A 210 -34.22 -12.14 -44.55
C THR A 210 -33.81 -13.00 -45.75
N ILE A 211 -32.53 -12.98 -46.13
CA ILE A 211 -31.99 -13.80 -47.23
C ILE A 211 -32.08 -15.29 -46.85
N VAL A 212 -31.56 -15.69 -45.68
CA VAL A 212 -31.60 -17.08 -45.20
C VAL A 212 -33.04 -17.61 -45.12
N ARG A 213 -33.96 -16.80 -44.58
CA ARG A 213 -35.39 -17.13 -44.51
C ARG A 213 -36.02 -17.37 -45.88
N SER A 214 -35.62 -16.60 -46.89
CA SER A 214 -36.14 -16.72 -48.27
C SER A 214 -35.60 -17.97 -48.98
N ILE A 215 -34.33 -18.32 -48.75
CA ILE A 215 -33.72 -19.55 -49.30
C ILE A 215 -34.36 -20.79 -48.69
N ASN A 216 -34.53 -20.82 -47.36
CA ASN A 216 -35.19 -21.93 -46.65
C ASN A 216 -36.62 -22.18 -47.21
N ALA A 217 -37.41 -21.11 -47.42
CA ALA A 217 -38.76 -21.21 -47.99
C ALA A 217 -38.80 -21.69 -49.45
N LEU A 218 -37.76 -21.42 -50.25
CA LEU A 218 -37.64 -21.95 -51.61
C LEU A 218 -37.37 -23.46 -51.61
N ILE A 219 -36.56 -23.96 -50.69
CA ILE A 219 -36.31 -25.40 -50.55
C ILE A 219 -37.60 -26.13 -50.16
N ASP A 220 -38.41 -25.56 -49.26
CA ASP A 220 -39.70 -26.15 -48.84
C ASP A 220 -40.66 -26.40 -50.03
N ILE A 221 -40.68 -25.50 -51.03
CA ILE A 221 -41.53 -25.63 -52.23
C ILE A 221 -41.13 -26.85 -53.08
N PHE A 222 -39.83 -27.02 -53.35
CA PHE A 222 -39.35 -28.15 -54.16
C PHE A 222 -39.44 -29.49 -53.40
N VAL A 223 -39.14 -29.49 -52.10
CA VAL A 223 -39.29 -30.66 -51.22
C VAL A 223 -40.75 -31.12 -51.17
N GLY A 224 -41.71 -30.20 -51.08
CA GLY A 224 -43.14 -30.52 -51.09
C GLY A 224 -43.58 -31.27 -52.35
N ALA A 225 -43.09 -30.88 -53.53
CA ALA A 225 -43.42 -31.55 -54.79
C ALA A 225 -42.74 -32.93 -54.93
N ILE A 226 -41.45 -33.02 -54.58
CA ILE A 226 -40.69 -34.28 -54.64
C ILE A 226 -41.24 -35.30 -53.65
N ASN A 227 -41.55 -34.88 -52.42
CA ASN A 227 -42.09 -35.78 -51.40
C ASN A 227 -43.48 -36.34 -51.79
N ARG A 228 -44.35 -35.58 -52.46
CA ARG A 228 -45.61 -36.13 -53.01
C ARG A 228 -45.39 -37.15 -54.11
N ALA A 229 -44.39 -36.95 -54.98
CA ALA A 229 -44.04 -37.94 -56.00
C ALA A 229 -43.49 -39.23 -55.37
N ILE A 230 -42.61 -39.09 -54.37
CA ILE A 230 -42.12 -40.21 -53.55
C ILE A 230 -43.25 -40.88 -52.76
N GLU A 231 -44.23 -40.14 -52.26
CA GLU A 231 -45.40 -40.67 -51.56
C GLU A 231 -46.26 -41.55 -52.48
N TYR A 232 -46.57 -41.10 -53.70
CA TYR A 232 -47.41 -41.86 -54.63
C TYR A 232 -46.66 -43.04 -55.28
N ILE A 233 -45.38 -42.88 -55.63
CA ILE A 233 -44.53 -43.99 -56.10
C ILE A 233 -44.31 -45.00 -54.95
N GLY A 234 -44.03 -44.50 -53.76
CA GLY A 234 -43.80 -45.30 -52.55
C GLY A 234 -45.02 -46.13 -52.18
N LYS A 235 -46.22 -45.56 -52.26
CA LYS A 235 -47.49 -46.30 -52.09
C LYS A 235 -47.62 -47.41 -53.14
N ILE A 236 -47.50 -47.09 -54.43
CA ILE A 236 -47.64 -48.11 -55.49
C ILE A 236 -46.58 -49.22 -55.34
N ALA A 237 -45.37 -48.88 -54.89
CA ALA A 237 -44.30 -49.83 -54.61
C ALA A 237 -44.47 -50.61 -53.29
N SER A 238 -45.17 -50.07 -52.29
CA SER A 238 -45.57 -50.79 -51.07
C SER A 238 -46.84 -51.62 -51.23
N GLY A 239 -47.50 -51.54 -52.40
CA GLY A 239 -48.76 -52.22 -52.70
C GLY A 239 -50.02 -51.42 -52.32
N GLU A 240 -49.86 -50.21 -51.79
CA GLU A 240 -50.95 -49.25 -51.61
C GLU A 240 -51.31 -48.60 -52.95
N ILE A 241 -52.60 -48.60 -53.30
CA ILE A 241 -53.07 -48.08 -54.58
C ILE A 241 -53.87 -46.80 -54.30
N PRO A 242 -53.23 -45.61 -54.39
CA PRO A 242 -53.88 -44.36 -54.03
C PRO A 242 -54.98 -44.01 -55.03
N ALA A 243 -55.91 -43.16 -54.59
CA ALA A 243 -56.86 -42.54 -55.50
C ALA A 243 -56.12 -41.72 -56.58
N LYS A 244 -56.73 -41.60 -57.77
CA LYS A 244 -56.16 -40.76 -58.83
C LYS A 244 -55.95 -39.33 -58.34
N ILE A 245 -54.83 -38.73 -58.72
CA ILE A 245 -54.49 -37.35 -58.35
C ILE A 245 -55.40 -36.41 -59.19
N THR A 246 -56.25 -35.64 -58.51
CA THR A 246 -57.22 -34.72 -59.12
C THR A 246 -56.88 -33.23 -58.94
N GLU A 247 -55.77 -32.90 -58.29
CA GLU A 247 -55.30 -31.51 -58.18
C GLU A 247 -54.69 -31.04 -59.51
N ASP A 248 -54.91 -29.77 -59.85
CA ASP A 248 -54.22 -29.09 -60.95
C ASP A 248 -52.93 -28.45 -60.45
N TYR A 249 -51.83 -28.75 -61.13
CA TYR A 249 -50.52 -28.16 -60.89
C TYR A 249 -50.14 -27.24 -62.05
N ASN A 250 -49.13 -26.39 -61.85
CA ASN A 250 -48.61 -25.51 -62.89
C ASN A 250 -47.38 -26.12 -63.57
N GLY A 251 -47.29 -25.97 -64.90
CA GLY A 251 -46.11 -26.39 -65.68
C GLY A 251 -45.86 -27.91 -65.66
N ASP A 252 -44.59 -28.29 -65.58
CA ASP A 252 -44.13 -29.68 -65.76
C ASP A 252 -44.64 -30.68 -64.71
N PHE A 253 -45.09 -30.22 -63.53
CA PHE A 253 -45.62 -31.10 -62.48
C PHE A 253 -46.85 -31.91 -62.93
N ASN A 254 -47.64 -31.42 -63.90
CA ASN A 254 -48.75 -32.19 -64.48
C ASN A 254 -48.30 -33.47 -65.22
N LYS A 255 -47.08 -33.48 -65.78
CA LYS A 255 -46.55 -34.68 -66.48
C LYS A 255 -46.29 -35.83 -65.51
N ILE A 256 -45.89 -35.51 -64.28
CA ILE A 256 -45.69 -36.50 -63.21
C ILE A 256 -47.04 -37.06 -62.75
N ARG A 257 -48.04 -36.21 -62.56
CA ARG A 257 -49.43 -36.57 -62.20
C ARG A 257 -50.01 -37.62 -63.16
N ASP A 258 -49.93 -37.36 -64.45
CA ASP A 258 -50.60 -38.18 -65.46
C ASP A 258 -49.93 -39.55 -65.65
N GLY A 259 -48.59 -39.63 -65.51
CA GLY A 259 -47.85 -40.90 -65.50
C GLY A 259 -48.17 -41.79 -64.30
N LEU A 260 -48.31 -41.20 -63.10
CA LEU A 260 -48.69 -41.92 -61.88
C LEU A 260 -50.13 -42.48 -61.99
N ASN A 261 -51.06 -41.68 -62.49
CA ASN A 261 -52.46 -42.09 -62.70
C ASN A 261 -52.60 -43.31 -63.63
N GLY A 262 -51.69 -43.53 -64.58
CA GLY A 262 -51.65 -44.73 -65.42
C GLY A 262 -51.17 -46.00 -64.70
N CYS A 263 -50.20 -45.88 -63.78
CA CYS A 263 -49.74 -47.01 -62.97
C CYS A 263 -50.81 -47.47 -61.96
N ILE A 264 -51.54 -46.51 -61.37
CA ILE A 264 -52.63 -46.75 -60.42
C ILE A 264 -53.70 -47.70 -60.99
N GLU A 265 -54.09 -47.55 -62.26
CA GLU A 265 -55.12 -48.42 -62.87
C GLU A 265 -54.60 -49.84 -63.17
N ALA A 266 -53.39 -49.96 -63.72
CA ALA A 266 -52.84 -51.26 -64.13
C ALA A 266 -52.52 -52.15 -62.92
N VAL A 267 -51.88 -51.58 -61.88
CA VAL A 267 -51.65 -52.30 -60.62
C VAL A 267 -52.98 -52.49 -59.87
N GLY A 268 -53.89 -51.52 -59.97
CA GLY A 268 -55.24 -51.57 -59.38
C GLY A 268 -56.03 -52.80 -59.78
N ALA A 269 -56.10 -53.10 -61.09
CA ALA A 269 -56.81 -54.28 -61.59
C ALA A 269 -56.19 -55.60 -61.10
N LEU A 270 -54.86 -55.76 -61.23
CA LEU A 270 -54.18 -56.98 -60.80
C LEU A 270 -54.32 -57.20 -59.30
N VAL A 271 -54.05 -56.17 -58.50
CA VAL A 271 -54.18 -56.26 -57.04
C VAL A 271 -55.62 -56.48 -56.64
N THR A 272 -56.63 -56.00 -57.38
CA THR A 272 -58.04 -56.32 -57.08
C THR A 272 -58.35 -57.82 -57.22
N ASP A 273 -57.98 -58.47 -58.33
CA ASP A 273 -58.27 -59.91 -58.51
C ASP A 273 -57.31 -60.81 -57.69
N ALA A 274 -56.05 -60.41 -57.52
CA ALA A 274 -55.12 -61.10 -56.61
C ALA A 274 -55.54 -60.95 -55.15
N ARG A 275 -56.05 -59.78 -54.75
CA ARG A 275 -56.68 -59.54 -53.44
C ARG A 275 -57.98 -60.32 -53.31
N MET A 276 -58.82 -60.44 -54.34
CA MET A 276 -60.04 -61.26 -54.27
C MET A 276 -59.70 -62.74 -53.98
N LEU A 277 -58.68 -63.30 -54.66
CA LEU A 277 -58.19 -64.65 -54.39
C LEU A 277 -57.49 -64.77 -53.02
N ALA A 278 -56.68 -63.79 -52.64
CA ALA A 278 -55.94 -63.80 -51.37
C ALA A 278 -56.83 -63.53 -50.15
N GLU A 279 -57.82 -62.65 -50.25
CA GLU A 279 -58.90 -62.46 -49.27
C GLU A 279 -59.68 -63.76 -49.15
N ALA A 280 -60.18 -64.33 -50.26
CA ALA A 280 -60.88 -65.61 -50.19
C ALA A 280 -60.02 -66.74 -49.57
N ALA A 281 -58.72 -66.81 -49.86
CA ALA A 281 -57.82 -67.79 -49.26
C ALA A 281 -57.51 -67.53 -47.77
N THR A 282 -57.31 -66.26 -47.37
CA THR A 282 -57.02 -65.87 -45.97
C THR A 282 -58.27 -65.86 -45.08
N GLU A 283 -59.44 -65.58 -45.65
CA GLU A 283 -60.77 -65.77 -45.06
C GLU A 283 -61.23 -67.24 -45.07
N GLY A 284 -60.43 -68.17 -45.62
CA GLY A 284 -60.69 -69.61 -45.64
C GLY A 284 -61.77 -70.08 -46.63
N ARG A 285 -62.31 -69.18 -47.46
CA ARG A 285 -63.20 -69.44 -48.61
C ARG A 285 -62.38 -69.88 -49.84
N LEU A 286 -61.64 -70.97 -49.67
CA LEU A 286 -60.68 -71.49 -50.65
C LEU A 286 -61.33 -72.00 -51.96
N ASP A 287 -62.66 -71.97 -52.05
CA ASP A 287 -63.50 -72.32 -53.20
C ASP A 287 -63.68 -71.19 -54.24
N VAL A 288 -63.25 -69.96 -53.95
CA VAL A 288 -63.33 -68.81 -54.87
C VAL A 288 -62.25 -68.87 -55.97
N ARG A 289 -62.59 -68.46 -57.19
CA ARG A 289 -61.69 -68.40 -58.37
C ARG A 289 -61.85 -67.05 -59.08
N ALA A 290 -60.78 -66.51 -59.66
CA ALA A 290 -60.80 -65.22 -60.38
C ALA A 290 -60.72 -65.38 -61.91
N ASP A 291 -61.19 -64.36 -62.61
CA ASP A 291 -61.36 -64.33 -64.07
C ASP A 291 -60.11 -63.75 -64.76
N ALA A 292 -59.30 -64.64 -65.33
CA ALA A 292 -58.06 -64.27 -66.03
C ALA A 292 -58.30 -63.42 -67.30
N ALA A 293 -59.49 -63.41 -67.90
CA ALA A 293 -59.73 -62.76 -69.19
C ALA A 293 -59.75 -61.22 -69.14
N LYS A 294 -59.78 -60.63 -67.94
CA LYS A 294 -59.76 -59.16 -67.72
C LYS A 294 -58.38 -58.53 -67.88
N HIS A 295 -57.31 -59.33 -67.77
CA HIS A 295 -55.93 -58.85 -67.73
C HIS A 295 -55.24 -58.94 -69.10
N ARG A 296 -54.09 -58.26 -69.24
CA ARG A 296 -53.28 -58.26 -70.47
C ARG A 296 -51.80 -58.48 -70.16
N GLY A 297 -51.08 -59.09 -71.09
CA GLY A 297 -49.68 -59.46 -70.88
C GLY A 297 -49.54 -60.56 -69.82
N ASP A 298 -48.41 -60.58 -69.11
CA ASP A 298 -48.12 -61.65 -68.15
C ASP A 298 -49.06 -61.68 -66.93
N TYR A 299 -49.71 -60.57 -66.60
CA TYR A 299 -50.75 -60.49 -65.57
C TYR A 299 -51.90 -61.48 -65.78
N GLN A 300 -52.25 -61.80 -67.04
CA GLN A 300 -53.25 -62.82 -67.35
C GLN A 300 -52.80 -64.24 -66.99
N LYS A 301 -51.51 -64.55 -67.15
CA LYS A 301 -50.95 -65.89 -66.87
C LYS A 301 -50.92 -66.19 -65.38
N VAL A 302 -50.68 -65.17 -64.56
CA VAL A 302 -50.61 -65.26 -63.09
C VAL A 302 -51.95 -65.75 -62.52
N ILE A 303 -53.07 -65.13 -62.91
CA ILE A 303 -54.40 -65.47 -62.36
C ILE A 303 -54.80 -66.93 -62.65
N GLN A 304 -54.47 -67.47 -63.83
CA GLN A 304 -54.76 -68.87 -64.15
C GLN A 304 -54.00 -69.85 -63.24
N GLY A 305 -52.70 -69.64 -63.03
CA GLY A 305 -51.88 -70.53 -62.19
C GLY A 305 -52.30 -70.57 -60.71
N PHE A 306 -52.84 -69.46 -60.20
CA PHE A 306 -53.41 -69.43 -58.84
C PHE A 306 -54.65 -70.32 -58.69
N ASN A 307 -55.55 -70.30 -59.68
CA ASN A 307 -56.79 -71.08 -59.65
C ASN A 307 -56.50 -72.59 -59.54
N ASP A 308 -55.61 -73.11 -60.38
CA ASP A 308 -55.29 -74.55 -60.47
C ASP A 308 -54.53 -75.07 -59.22
N THR A 309 -53.81 -74.19 -58.52
CA THR A 309 -53.02 -74.53 -57.32
C THR A 309 -53.91 -74.76 -56.08
N LEU A 310 -55.04 -74.06 -55.98
CA LEU A 310 -55.92 -74.11 -54.81
C LEU A 310 -56.55 -75.50 -54.62
N ASP A 311 -57.09 -76.11 -55.69
CA ASP A 311 -57.86 -77.36 -55.59
C ASP A 311 -57.07 -78.56 -55.03
N ALA A 312 -55.74 -78.59 -55.20
CA ALA A 312 -54.89 -79.65 -54.67
C ALA A 312 -54.66 -79.58 -53.15
N VAL A 313 -54.84 -78.41 -52.52
CA VAL A 313 -54.34 -78.11 -51.16
C VAL A 313 -55.45 -78.08 -50.10
N ILE A 314 -56.70 -77.83 -50.52
CA ILE A 314 -57.84 -77.53 -49.62
C ILE A 314 -58.23 -78.70 -48.70
N ASN A 315 -58.38 -79.90 -49.27
CA ASN A 315 -59.06 -81.00 -48.59
C ASN A 315 -58.35 -81.48 -47.31
N PRO A 316 -57.00 -81.59 -47.27
CA PRO A 316 -56.30 -81.96 -46.04
C PRO A 316 -56.16 -80.81 -45.03
N LEU A 317 -55.97 -79.56 -45.49
CA LEU A 317 -55.83 -78.39 -44.61
C LEU A 317 -57.04 -78.21 -43.69
N ARG A 318 -58.26 -78.46 -44.19
CA ARG A 318 -59.50 -78.37 -43.41
C ARG A 318 -59.50 -79.28 -42.17
N ALA A 319 -58.78 -80.41 -42.20
CA ALA A 319 -58.65 -81.29 -41.04
C ALA A 319 -57.59 -80.80 -40.03
N ALA A 320 -56.43 -80.34 -40.51
CA ALA A 320 -55.37 -79.79 -39.66
C ALA A 320 -55.82 -78.50 -38.94
N ALA A 321 -56.51 -77.61 -39.66
CA ALA A 321 -57.04 -76.36 -39.12
C ALA A 321 -57.98 -76.57 -37.92
N ALA A 322 -58.73 -77.67 -37.86
CA ALA A 322 -59.62 -77.96 -36.74
C ALA A 322 -58.87 -78.20 -35.42
N TYR A 323 -57.70 -78.84 -35.46
CA TYR A 323 -56.84 -79.05 -34.28
C TYR A 323 -56.05 -77.79 -33.93
N ILE A 324 -55.51 -77.08 -34.93
CA ILE A 324 -54.79 -75.81 -34.74
C ILE A 324 -55.70 -74.76 -34.09
N ASN A 325 -56.97 -74.68 -34.48
CA ASN A 325 -57.97 -73.74 -33.94
C ASN A 325 -58.36 -73.99 -32.46
N ARG A 326 -58.07 -75.18 -31.91
CA ARG A 326 -58.16 -75.43 -30.47
C ARG A 326 -56.89 -74.94 -29.78
N ILE A 327 -55.75 -75.40 -30.26
CA ILE A 327 -54.40 -75.07 -29.74
C ILE A 327 -54.17 -73.55 -29.70
N SER A 328 -54.54 -72.82 -30.76
CA SER A 328 -54.36 -71.36 -30.85
C SER A 328 -55.25 -70.55 -29.90
N LYS A 329 -56.25 -71.18 -29.26
CA LYS A 329 -57.10 -70.60 -28.21
C LYS A 329 -56.64 -70.99 -26.80
N GLY A 330 -55.53 -71.73 -26.67
CA GLY A 330 -55.05 -72.27 -25.39
C GLY A 330 -55.75 -73.56 -24.94
N ASP A 331 -56.72 -74.07 -25.71
CA ASP A 331 -57.34 -75.38 -25.48
C ASP A 331 -56.47 -76.46 -26.15
N ILE A 332 -55.64 -77.14 -25.36
CA ILE A 332 -54.72 -78.16 -25.87
C ILE A 332 -55.44 -79.53 -25.92
N PRO A 333 -55.72 -80.08 -27.11
CA PRO A 333 -56.63 -81.22 -27.29
C PRO A 333 -55.96 -82.59 -27.11
N GLU A 334 -56.78 -83.65 -27.14
CA GLU A 334 -56.32 -85.03 -27.35
C GLU A 334 -55.76 -85.26 -28.77
N LYS A 335 -55.13 -86.42 -29.00
CA LYS A 335 -54.31 -86.72 -30.19
C LYS A 335 -55.09 -87.28 -31.38
N ILE A 336 -54.63 -86.94 -32.59
CA ILE A 336 -55.20 -87.32 -33.89
C ILE A 336 -54.85 -88.77 -34.25
N THR A 337 -55.81 -89.54 -34.79
CA THR A 337 -55.67 -90.97 -35.12
C THR A 337 -55.89 -91.36 -36.60
N THR A 338 -56.45 -90.47 -37.44
CA THR A 338 -56.80 -90.76 -38.86
C THR A 338 -55.57 -91.01 -39.75
N GLU A 339 -55.71 -91.79 -40.84
CA GLU A 339 -54.66 -91.96 -41.85
C GLU A 339 -54.71 -90.91 -42.97
N TYR A 340 -53.53 -90.50 -43.43
CA TYR A 340 -53.32 -89.63 -44.60
C TYR A 340 -52.14 -90.15 -45.46
N LYS A 341 -51.87 -89.53 -46.61
CA LYS A 341 -50.75 -89.88 -47.50
C LYS A 341 -49.87 -88.66 -47.78
N GLY A 342 -48.57 -88.90 -47.96
CA GLY A 342 -47.56 -87.84 -48.09
C GLY A 342 -47.49 -86.96 -46.85
N ASP A 343 -47.10 -85.71 -47.06
CA ASP A 343 -46.82 -84.66 -46.07
C ASP A 343 -47.98 -84.47 -45.06
N PHE A 344 -49.23 -84.72 -45.49
CA PHE A 344 -50.40 -84.64 -44.61
C PHE A 344 -50.44 -85.69 -43.49
N ASN A 345 -49.76 -86.82 -43.66
CA ASN A 345 -49.54 -87.80 -42.59
C ASN A 345 -48.45 -87.35 -41.61
N GLU A 346 -47.50 -86.54 -42.08
CA GLU A 346 -46.46 -85.92 -41.26
C GLU A 346 -47.06 -84.79 -40.40
N ILE A 347 -47.89 -83.92 -40.99
CA ILE A 347 -48.65 -82.88 -40.29
C ILE A 347 -49.44 -83.47 -39.10
N ARG A 348 -50.08 -84.64 -39.28
CA ARG A 348 -50.78 -85.35 -38.19
C ARG A 348 -49.84 -85.70 -37.02
N ASN A 349 -48.68 -86.27 -37.32
CA ASN A 349 -47.70 -86.66 -36.30
C ASN A 349 -47.12 -85.42 -35.59
N ASN A 350 -46.82 -84.38 -36.36
CA ASN A 350 -46.24 -83.13 -35.86
C ASN A 350 -47.22 -82.37 -34.95
N LEU A 351 -48.53 -82.36 -35.27
CA LEU A 351 -49.57 -81.83 -34.39
C LEU A 351 -49.67 -82.60 -33.06
N ASN A 352 -49.51 -83.93 -33.09
CA ASN A 352 -49.50 -84.74 -31.86
C ASN A 352 -48.27 -84.48 -30.97
N VAL A 353 -47.12 -84.12 -31.54
CA VAL A 353 -45.91 -83.71 -30.79
C VAL A 353 -46.05 -82.27 -30.27
N LEU A 354 -46.69 -81.38 -31.03
CA LEU A 354 -46.97 -79.99 -30.64
C LEU A 354 -47.86 -79.93 -29.38
N ILE A 355 -48.86 -80.81 -29.28
CA ILE A 355 -49.76 -80.96 -28.13
C ILE A 355 -48.98 -81.24 -26.83
N ASP A 356 -48.07 -82.21 -26.84
CA ASP A 356 -47.21 -82.50 -25.68
C ASP A 356 -46.26 -81.33 -25.36
N SER A 357 -45.76 -80.67 -26.42
CA SER A 357 -44.76 -79.61 -26.33
C SER A 357 -45.29 -78.32 -25.71
N LEU A 358 -46.55 -77.94 -25.99
CA LEU A 358 -47.11 -76.68 -25.48
C LEU A 358 -47.50 -76.77 -23.99
N ASN A 359 -48.05 -77.90 -23.54
CA ASN A 359 -48.43 -78.12 -22.13
C ASN A 359 -47.26 -77.83 -21.16
N ALA A 360 -46.07 -78.35 -21.48
CA ALA A 360 -44.90 -78.18 -20.64
C ALA A 360 -44.23 -76.78 -20.72
N VAL A 361 -44.48 -76.00 -21.78
CA VAL A 361 -44.01 -74.60 -21.87
C VAL A 361 -44.88 -73.69 -20.99
N THR A 362 -46.21 -73.85 -21.03
CA THR A 362 -47.15 -73.05 -20.23
C THR A 362 -46.85 -73.13 -18.73
N ALA A 363 -46.53 -74.32 -18.23
CA ALA A 363 -46.17 -74.53 -16.81
C ALA A 363 -44.88 -73.82 -16.39
N ILE A 364 -43.94 -73.58 -17.32
CA ILE A 364 -42.70 -72.83 -17.07
C ILE A 364 -42.97 -71.32 -17.11
N ALA A 365 -43.73 -70.85 -18.11
CA ALA A 365 -44.03 -69.43 -18.29
C ALA A 365 -44.76 -68.81 -17.08
N ILE A 366 -45.71 -69.55 -16.48
CA ILE A 366 -46.43 -69.10 -15.27
C ILE A 366 -45.47 -68.84 -14.11
N ARG A 367 -44.53 -69.76 -13.83
CA ARG A 367 -43.57 -69.60 -12.71
C ARG A 367 -42.66 -68.39 -12.89
N ILE A 368 -42.20 -68.12 -14.12
CA ILE A 368 -41.38 -66.94 -14.44
C ILE A 368 -42.19 -65.65 -14.21
N ALA A 369 -43.47 -65.63 -14.60
CA ALA A 369 -44.37 -64.50 -14.37
C ALA A 369 -44.69 -64.26 -12.87
N GLU A 370 -44.72 -65.31 -12.06
CA GLU A 370 -44.83 -65.27 -10.58
C GLU A 370 -43.49 -64.91 -9.87
N GLY A 371 -42.48 -64.45 -10.61
CA GLY A 371 -41.17 -64.06 -10.09
C GLY A 371 -40.29 -65.23 -9.64
N ASP A 372 -40.68 -66.48 -9.91
CA ASP A 372 -39.88 -67.66 -9.58
C ASP A 372 -38.85 -67.99 -10.67
N LEU A 373 -37.72 -67.26 -10.63
CA LEU A 373 -36.58 -67.47 -11.51
C LEU A 373 -35.72 -68.69 -11.10
N THR A 374 -36.20 -69.55 -10.17
CA THR A 374 -35.55 -70.84 -9.83
C THR A 374 -36.04 -72.01 -10.68
N VAL A 375 -36.88 -71.75 -11.69
CA VAL A 375 -37.36 -72.78 -12.62
C VAL A 375 -36.26 -73.22 -13.59
N ARG A 376 -35.95 -74.51 -13.59
CA ARG A 376 -34.97 -75.11 -14.51
C ARG A 376 -35.61 -75.42 -15.84
N VAL A 377 -35.36 -74.56 -16.82
CA VAL A 377 -35.81 -74.72 -18.22
C VAL A 377 -34.83 -75.62 -18.95
N GLN A 378 -35.25 -76.84 -19.30
CA GLN A 378 -34.40 -77.82 -19.99
C GLN A 378 -34.93 -78.06 -21.43
N PRO A 379 -34.18 -77.67 -22.48
CA PRO A 379 -34.56 -77.92 -23.87
C PRO A 379 -34.71 -79.41 -24.19
N ARG A 380 -35.66 -79.77 -25.05
CA ARG A 380 -35.92 -81.18 -25.44
C ARG A 380 -34.95 -81.70 -26.51
N SER A 381 -34.43 -80.80 -27.34
CA SER A 381 -33.48 -81.08 -28.41
C SER A 381 -32.66 -79.81 -28.72
N GLU A 382 -31.64 -79.93 -29.58
CA GLU A 382 -30.94 -78.78 -30.16
C GLU A 382 -31.89 -77.79 -30.84
N GLU A 383 -32.95 -78.28 -31.50
CA GLU A 383 -33.90 -77.46 -32.27
C GLU A 383 -35.08 -76.92 -31.43
N ASP A 384 -35.12 -77.17 -30.12
CA ASP A 384 -36.15 -76.60 -29.21
C ASP A 384 -35.84 -75.12 -28.92
N HIS A 385 -35.93 -74.29 -29.97
CA HIS A 385 -35.71 -72.85 -29.92
C HIS A 385 -36.58 -72.15 -28.87
N LEU A 386 -37.77 -72.68 -28.58
CA LEU A 386 -38.70 -72.11 -27.61
C LEU A 386 -38.19 -72.31 -26.17
N LEU A 387 -37.85 -73.53 -25.76
CA LEU A 387 -37.27 -73.75 -24.42
C LEU A 387 -35.83 -73.20 -24.32
N ARG A 388 -35.05 -73.17 -25.41
CA ARG A 388 -33.76 -72.45 -25.44
C ARG A 388 -33.94 -70.95 -25.20
N ALA A 389 -34.92 -70.32 -25.83
CA ALA A 389 -35.25 -68.90 -25.62
C ALA A 389 -35.77 -68.63 -24.20
N PHE A 390 -36.63 -69.49 -23.65
CA PHE A 390 -37.08 -69.37 -22.26
C PHE A 390 -35.94 -69.56 -21.24
N ALA A 391 -35.00 -70.47 -21.49
CA ALA A 391 -33.81 -70.63 -20.67
C ALA A 391 -32.93 -69.36 -20.70
N GLN A 392 -32.61 -68.86 -21.90
CA GLN A 392 -31.82 -67.64 -22.08
C GLN A 392 -32.52 -66.40 -21.49
N MET A 393 -33.84 -66.30 -21.62
CA MET A 393 -34.64 -65.24 -21.01
C MET A 393 -34.56 -65.28 -19.48
N THR A 394 -34.64 -66.48 -18.88
CA THR A 394 -34.53 -66.66 -17.43
C THR A 394 -33.12 -66.28 -16.94
N GLU A 395 -32.07 -66.70 -17.64
CA GLU A 395 -30.69 -66.33 -17.34
C GLU A 395 -30.44 -64.81 -17.49
N ASN A 396 -30.95 -64.19 -18.55
CA ASN A 396 -30.86 -62.75 -18.77
C ASN A 396 -31.61 -61.96 -17.68
N LEU A 397 -32.80 -62.41 -17.26
CA LEU A 397 -33.55 -61.79 -16.16
C LEU A 397 -32.80 -61.93 -14.83
N ILE A 398 -32.22 -63.10 -14.52
CA ILE A 398 -31.36 -63.28 -13.35
C ILE A 398 -30.16 -62.32 -13.39
N MET A 399 -29.52 -62.14 -14.56
CA MET A 399 -28.39 -61.22 -14.72
C MET A 399 -28.81 -59.77 -14.52
N VAL A 400 -29.94 -59.33 -15.08
CA VAL A 400 -30.44 -57.95 -14.95
C VAL A 400 -30.87 -57.66 -13.51
N VAL A 401 -31.71 -58.51 -12.91
CA VAL A 401 -32.15 -58.36 -11.51
C VAL A 401 -30.95 -58.39 -10.55
N GLY A 402 -29.97 -59.27 -10.81
CA GLY A 402 -28.70 -59.32 -10.07
C GLY A 402 -27.89 -58.02 -10.17
N LYS A 403 -27.74 -57.46 -11.38
CA LYS A 403 -27.04 -56.17 -11.61
C LYS A 403 -27.74 -55.01 -10.91
N VAL A 404 -29.07 -54.89 -11.00
CA VAL A 404 -29.80 -53.82 -10.30
C VAL A 404 -29.71 -54.01 -8.77
N LYS A 405 -29.69 -55.25 -8.26
CA LYS A 405 -29.49 -55.55 -6.82
C LYS A 405 -28.10 -55.10 -6.36
N GLU A 406 -27.08 -55.30 -7.19
CA GLU A 406 -25.73 -54.79 -6.93
C GLU A 406 -25.67 -53.26 -6.99
N SER A 407 -26.19 -52.63 -8.04
CA SER A 407 -26.20 -51.17 -8.19
C SER A 407 -26.98 -50.46 -7.08
N ALA A 408 -28.11 -51.00 -6.63
CA ALA A 408 -28.85 -50.44 -5.48
C ALA A 408 -28.06 -50.55 -4.17
N ASN A 409 -27.36 -51.67 -3.95
CA ASN A 409 -26.47 -51.84 -2.80
C ASN A 409 -25.24 -50.91 -2.85
N GLN A 410 -24.68 -50.67 -4.04
CA GLN A 410 -23.60 -49.70 -4.25
C GLN A 410 -24.11 -48.27 -4.01
N LEU A 411 -25.29 -47.92 -4.51
CA LEU A 411 -25.92 -46.59 -4.32
C LEU A 411 -26.21 -46.30 -2.85
N ALA A 412 -26.80 -47.25 -2.11
CA ALA A 412 -27.07 -47.10 -0.68
C ALA A 412 -25.78 -46.83 0.12
N ARG A 413 -24.71 -47.59 -0.15
CA ARG A 413 -23.39 -47.39 0.46
C ARG A 413 -22.79 -46.04 0.10
N ALA A 414 -22.89 -45.63 -1.17
CA ALA A 414 -22.40 -44.33 -1.63
C ALA A 414 -23.16 -43.17 -0.96
N SER A 415 -24.50 -43.24 -0.85
CA SER A 415 -25.29 -42.22 -0.15
C SER A 415 -24.95 -42.13 1.34
N GLU A 416 -24.68 -43.26 2.00
CA GLU A 416 -24.33 -43.27 3.43
C GLU A 416 -22.91 -42.78 3.68
N GLN A 417 -21.94 -43.11 2.80
CA GLN A 417 -20.60 -42.52 2.82
C GLN A 417 -20.64 -41.00 2.57
N LEU A 418 -21.46 -40.54 1.62
CA LEU A 418 -21.56 -39.13 1.27
C LEU A 418 -22.31 -38.32 2.34
N ALA A 419 -23.28 -38.92 3.04
CA ALA A 419 -23.92 -38.33 4.22
C ALA A 419 -22.95 -38.17 5.41
N VAL A 420 -22.06 -39.16 5.63
CA VAL A 420 -20.97 -39.04 6.62
C VAL A 420 -19.99 -37.94 6.23
N ALA A 421 -19.59 -37.87 4.95
CA ALA A 421 -18.70 -36.84 4.44
C ALA A 421 -19.30 -35.42 4.56
N ALA A 422 -20.58 -35.26 4.20
CA ALA A 422 -21.29 -33.98 4.34
C ALA A 422 -21.38 -33.54 5.81
N LYS A 423 -21.70 -34.47 6.72
CA LYS A 423 -21.70 -34.17 8.17
C LYS A 423 -20.32 -33.76 8.69
N GLN A 424 -19.25 -34.42 8.22
CA GLN A 424 -17.87 -34.03 8.56
C GLN A 424 -17.50 -32.66 7.99
N ALA A 425 -17.91 -32.35 6.76
CA ALA A 425 -17.73 -31.04 6.15
C ALA A 425 -18.44 -29.95 6.96
N GLY A 426 -19.71 -30.12 7.33
CA GLY A 426 -20.43 -29.15 8.17
C GLY A 426 -19.79 -28.90 9.54
N GLN A 427 -19.25 -29.95 10.18
CA GLN A 427 -18.48 -29.79 11.42
C GLN A 427 -17.17 -29.01 11.20
N ALA A 428 -16.46 -29.26 10.10
CA ALA A 428 -15.27 -28.49 9.73
C ALA A 428 -15.61 -27.02 9.41
N THR A 429 -16.69 -26.77 8.67
CA THR A 429 -17.19 -25.42 8.36
C THR A 429 -17.56 -24.64 9.63
N GLN A 430 -18.24 -25.28 10.58
CA GLN A 430 -18.55 -24.67 11.88
C GLN A 430 -17.28 -24.35 12.69
N GLN A 431 -16.27 -25.20 12.62
CA GLN A 431 -14.97 -24.93 13.25
C GLN A 431 -14.24 -23.76 12.56
N VAL A 432 -14.28 -23.66 11.23
CA VAL A 432 -13.73 -22.52 10.46
C VAL A 432 -14.42 -21.22 10.86
N ALA A 433 -15.75 -21.20 10.96
CA ALA A 433 -16.50 -20.02 11.42
C ALA A 433 -16.12 -19.60 12.85
N SER A 434 -15.92 -20.56 13.76
CA SER A 434 -15.43 -20.27 15.13
C SER A 434 -14.00 -19.70 15.12
N THR A 435 -13.10 -20.26 14.29
CA THR A 435 -11.73 -19.77 14.14
C THR A 435 -11.70 -18.37 13.53
N ALA A 436 -12.61 -18.07 12.59
CA ALA A 436 -12.79 -16.73 12.04
C ALA A 436 -13.24 -15.74 13.13
N GLN A 437 -14.23 -16.08 13.96
CA GLN A 437 -14.65 -15.19 15.07
C GLN A 437 -13.52 -14.90 16.06
N GLU A 438 -12.68 -15.88 16.39
CA GLU A 438 -11.47 -15.67 17.22
C GLU A 438 -10.44 -14.77 16.52
N MET A 439 -10.27 -14.91 15.19
CA MET A 439 -9.36 -14.10 14.38
C MET A 439 -9.82 -12.63 14.25
N ALA A 440 -11.12 -12.39 14.05
CA ALA A 440 -11.70 -11.04 14.03
C ALA A 440 -11.51 -10.34 15.38
N LYS A 441 -11.70 -11.07 16.49
CA LYS A 441 -11.43 -10.54 17.82
C LYS A 441 -9.94 -10.22 17.99
N GLY A 442 -9.04 -11.13 17.58
CA GLY A 442 -7.59 -10.91 17.63
C GLY A 442 -7.14 -9.68 16.82
N ALA A 443 -7.73 -9.47 15.64
CA ALA A 443 -7.51 -8.27 14.84
C ALA A 443 -7.99 -6.99 15.55
N GLY A 444 -9.18 -7.01 16.16
CA GLY A 444 -9.69 -5.90 16.97
C GLY A 444 -8.82 -5.58 18.19
N ASP A 445 -8.41 -6.60 18.95
CA ASP A 445 -7.52 -6.46 20.10
C ASP A 445 -6.12 -5.92 19.66
N GLN A 446 -5.62 -6.34 18.48
CA GLN A 446 -4.38 -5.84 17.87
C GLN A 446 -4.51 -4.37 17.42
N ALA A 447 -5.61 -3.99 16.77
CA ALA A 447 -5.84 -2.61 16.33
C ALA A 447 -5.95 -1.65 17.52
N ALA A 448 -6.67 -2.03 18.58
CA ALA A 448 -6.75 -1.27 19.82
C ALA A 448 -5.38 -1.11 20.50
N THR A 449 -4.58 -2.18 20.53
CA THR A 449 -3.21 -2.16 21.06
C THR A 449 -2.32 -1.21 20.25
N ALA A 450 -2.38 -1.26 18.91
CA ALA A 450 -1.64 -0.36 18.03
C ALA A 450 -2.04 1.11 18.25
N GLN A 451 -3.33 1.40 18.37
CA GLN A 451 -3.83 2.75 18.64
C GLN A 451 -3.35 3.28 20.00
N GLN A 452 -3.32 2.45 21.04
CA GLN A 452 -2.75 2.81 22.34
C GLN A 452 -1.23 3.03 22.25
N SER A 453 -0.49 2.19 21.53
CA SER A 453 0.95 2.39 21.29
C SER A 453 1.23 3.71 20.56
N ALA A 454 0.43 4.08 19.56
CA ALA A 454 0.57 5.36 18.86
C ALA A 454 0.43 6.58 19.80
N GLN A 455 -0.51 6.53 20.76
CA GLN A 455 -0.64 7.56 21.79
C GLN A 455 0.59 7.63 22.72
N ILE A 456 1.16 6.48 23.09
CA ILE A 456 2.40 6.41 23.88
C ILE A 456 3.57 7.02 23.09
N MET A 457 3.67 6.79 21.78
CA MET A 457 4.73 7.41 20.96
C MET A 457 4.58 8.93 20.84
N GLN A 458 3.35 9.45 20.78
CA GLN A 458 3.10 10.90 20.81
C GLN A 458 3.52 11.52 22.16
N GLN A 459 3.25 10.85 23.28
CA GLN A 459 3.73 11.28 24.60
C GLN A 459 5.25 11.18 24.72
N LEU A 460 5.87 10.13 24.17
CA LEU A 460 7.32 9.97 24.16
C LEU A 460 8.00 11.09 23.37
N ALA A 461 7.47 11.46 22.21
CA ALA A 461 7.97 12.59 21.42
C ALA A 461 7.91 13.93 22.19
N GLN A 462 6.87 14.18 22.98
CA GLN A 462 6.82 15.34 23.88
C GLN A 462 7.89 15.30 24.98
N ILE A 463 8.12 14.14 25.59
CA ILE A 463 9.16 13.95 26.61
C ILE A 463 10.56 14.16 26.01
N ILE A 464 10.79 13.67 24.79
CA ILE A 464 12.08 13.85 24.07
C ILE A 464 12.36 15.33 23.82
N GLU A 465 11.38 16.12 23.35
CA GLU A 465 11.57 17.57 23.18
C GLU A 465 11.78 18.30 24.52
N GLN A 466 11.12 17.86 25.61
CA GLN A 466 11.39 18.38 26.96
C GLN A 466 12.83 18.09 27.42
N VAL A 467 13.38 16.90 27.15
CA VAL A 467 14.79 16.57 27.44
C VAL A 467 15.74 17.39 26.55
N ALA A 468 15.40 17.58 25.28
CA ALA A 468 16.19 18.38 24.35
C ALA A 468 16.18 19.89 24.72
N GLN A 469 15.08 20.42 25.24
CA GLN A 469 15.00 21.79 25.76
C GLN A 469 15.73 21.91 27.10
N GLY A 470 15.52 20.99 28.04
CA GLY A 470 16.25 20.98 29.32
C GLY A 470 17.77 20.92 29.14
N SER A 471 18.24 20.19 28.11
CA SER A 471 19.66 20.15 27.74
C SER A 471 20.15 21.50 27.18
N ARG A 472 19.34 22.21 26.37
CA ARG A 472 19.65 23.58 25.91
C ARG A 472 19.75 24.56 27.09
N ASP A 473 18.78 24.52 28.00
CA ASP A 473 18.75 25.38 29.19
C ASP A 473 19.95 25.09 30.13
N GLN A 474 20.32 23.82 30.27
CA GLN A 474 21.47 23.38 31.06
C GLN A 474 22.81 23.82 30.43
N ALA A 475 22.93 23.82 29.09
CA ALA A 475 24.10 24.36 28.40
C ALA A 475 24.25 25.88 28.62
N GLU A 476 23.14 26.64 28.59
CA GLU A 476 23.17 28.07 28.93
C GLU A 476 23.56 28.30 30.41
N GLY A 477 23.07 27.44 31.32
CA GLY A 477 23.46 27.43 32.72
C GLY A 477 24.96 27.18 32.93
N VAL A 478 25.52 26.19 32.23
CA VAL A 478 26.97 25.89 32.19
C VAL A 478 27.77 27.10 31.72
N GLY A 479 27.36 27.77 30.65
CA GLY A 479 28.05 28.97 30.13
C GLY A 479 28.04 30.15 31.12
N LYS A 480 26.91 30.40 31.78
CA LYS A 480 26.78 31.43 32.84
C LYS A 480 27.65 31.11 34.06
N ALA A 481 27.63 29.86 34.53
CA ALA A 481 28.38 29.44 35.69
C ALA A 481 29.91 29.42 35.43
N SER A 482 30.34 29.03 34.22
CA SER A 482 31.75 29.15 33.78
C SER A 482 32.23 30.61 33.79
N SER A 483 31.36 31.53 33.34
CA SER A 483 31.65 32.97 33.36
C SER A 483 31.79 33.51 34.79
N ALA A 484 30.89 33.13 35.71
CA ALA A 484 30.97 33.49 37.13
C ALA A 484 32.23 32.91 37.82
N ILE A 485 32.65 31.69 37.47
CA ILE A 485 33.92 31.10 37.93
C ILE A 485 35.13 31.93 37.47
N SER A 486 35.12 32.42 36.23
CA SER A 486 36.19 33.28 35.69
C SER A 486 36.26 34.63 36.42
N GLU A 487 35.11 35.24 36.74
CA GLU A 487 35.03 36.45 37.57
C GLU A 487 35.53 36.21 39.00
N ILE A 488 35.19 35.06 39.61
CA ILE A 488 35.72 34.66 40.93
C ILE A 488 37.24 34.51 40.86
N SER A 489 37.78 33.76 39.90
CA SER A 489 39.23 33.55 39.74
C SER A 489 39.98 34.88 39.62
N THR A 490 39.49 35.79 38.77
CA THR A 490 40.02 37.16 38.60
C THR A 490 39.95 37.96 39.91
N SER A 491 38.84 37.83 40.65
CA SER A 491 38.66 38.47 41.96
C SER A 491 39.63 37.94 43.02
N MET A 492 39.96 36.64 42.99
CA MET A 492 40.91 36.04 43.92
C MET A 492 42.35 36.47 43.65
N GLU A 493 42.76 36.60 42.39
CA GLU A 493 44.07 37.16 42.03
C GLU A 493 44.19 38.63 42.50
N ALA A 494 43.13 39.42 42.30
CA ALA A 494 43.06 40.80 42.81
C ALA A 494 43.10 40.86 44.34
N MET A 495 42.47 39.90 45.03
CA MET A 495 42.47 39.80 46.50
C MET A 495 43.86 39.44 47.04
N ALA A 496 44.53 38.43 46.47
CA ALA A 496 45.90 38.04 46.84
C ALA A 496 46.92 39.18 46.60
N LYS A 497 46.76 39.93 45.49
CA LYS A 497 47.55 41.14 45.21
C LYS A 497 47.30 42.25 46.24
N SER A 498 46.06 42.42 46.67
CA SER A 498 45.68 43.41 47.68
C SER A 498 46.19 43.04 49.08
N ALA A 499 46.14 41.75 49.44
CA ALA A 499 46.73 41.22 50.67
C ALA A 499 48.24 41.46 50.73
N ASN A 500 48.98 41.16 49.66
CA ASN A 500 50.42 41.44 49.57
C ASN A 500 50.74 42.94 49.69
N ALA A 501 49.94 43.82 49.08
CA ALA A 501 50.11 45.27 49.23
C ALA A 501 49.85 45.76 50.67
N ALA A 502 48.85 45.19 51.34
CA ALA A 502 48.55 45.47 52.74
C ALA A 502 49.64 44.94 53.69
N ALA A 503 50.28 43.81 53.37
CA ALA A 503 51.37 43.24 54.17
C ALA A 503 52.59 44.17 54.19
N GLU A 504 53.05 44.61 53.01
CA GLU A 504 54.20 45.53 52.91
C GLU A 504 53.88 46.92 53.51
N GLY A 505 52.63 47.38 53.39
CA GLY A 505 52.15 48.58 54.08
C GLY A 505 52.19 48.45 55.61
N SER A 506 51.72 47.32 56.15
CA SER A 506 51.71 47.05 57.60
C SER A 506 53.12 46.90 58.16
N LYS A 507 54.01 46.22 57.42
CA LYS A 507 55.44 46.13 57.73
C LYS A 507 56.12 47.50 57.72
N THR A 508 55.85 48.33 56.71
CA THR A 508 56.38 49.71 56.64
C THR A 508 55.90 50.57 57.82
N ALA A 509 54.63 50.44 58.20
CA ALA A 509 54.06 51.12 59.36
C ALA A 509 54.68 50.63 60.68
N ALA A 510 54.89 49.32 60.85
CA ALA A 510 55.55 48.75 62.01
C ALA A 510 57.02 49.22 62.12
N GLU A 511 57.77 49.22 61.01
CA GLU A 511 59.14 49.76 60.96
C GLU A 511 59.19 51.24 61.34
N ALA A 512 58.24 52.05 60.87
CA ALA A 512 58.16 53.47 61.22
C ALA A 512 57.80 53.68 62.69
N ALA A 513 56.84 52.92 63.22
CA ALA A 513 56.42 52.98 64.62
C ALA A 513 57.55 52.57 65.57
N GLY A 514 58.27 51.48 65.27
CA GLY A 514 59.42 51.03 66.07
C GLY A 514 60.56 52.06 66.10
N LYS A 515 60.94 52.60 64.93
CA LYS A 515 61.94 53.69 64.84
C LYS A 515 61.48 54.94 65.58
N GLY A 516 60.18 55.20 65.65
CA GLY A 516 59.58 56.26 66.46
C GLY A 516 59.66 55.99 67.96
N ALA A 517 59.29 54.78 68.41
CA ALA A 517 59.30 54.38 69.82
C ALA A 517 60.72 54.42 70.40
N ASP A 518 61.74 53.98 69.65
CA ASP A 518 63.15 54.13 70.03
C ASP A 518 63.54 55.61 70.24
N LYS A 519 62.99 56.53 69.44
CA LYS A 519 63.26 57.97 69.54
C LYS A 519 62.49 58.64 70.67
N ALA A 520 61.26 58.20 70.95
CA ALA A 520 60.52 58.56 72.15
C ALA A 520 61.31 58.13 73.40
N ARG A 521 61.75 56.87 73.48
CA ARG A 521 62.53 56.36 74.62
C ARG A 521 63.86 57.10 74.81
N GLN A 522 64.61 57.35 73.73
CA GLN A 522 65.84 58.17 73.78
C GLN A 522 65.58 59.62 74.27
N THR A 523 64.37 60.14 74.06
CA THR A 523 63.94 61.45 74.56
C THR A 523 63.57 61.39 76.05
N VAL A 524 62.84 60.35 76.49
CA VAL A 524 62.54 60.07 77.90
C VAL A 524 63.84 59.93 78.72
N GLU A 525 64.75 59.05 78.29
CA GLU A 525 66.11 58.90 78.86
C GLU A 525 66.89 60.24 78.87
N GLY A 526 66.61 61.12 77.91
CA GLY A 526 67.16 62.48 77.83
C GLY A 526 66.61 63.42 78.90
N MET A 527 65.30 63.43 79.10
CA MET A 527 64.63 64.27 80.10
C MET A 527 64.99 63.87 81.54
N GLU A 528 65.22 62.58 81.82
CA GLU A 528 65.76 62.12 83.11
C GLU A 528 67.14 62.75 83.40
N ARG A 529 68.05 62.72 82.42
CA ARG A 529 69.40 63.32 82.54
C ARG A 529 69.33 64.84 82.72
N ILE A 530 68.39 65.51 82.05
CA ILE A 530 68.16 66.95 82.21
C ILE A 530 67.60 67.23 83.62
N THR A 531 66.62 66.46 84.09
CA THR A 531 66.04 66.60 85.44
C THR A 531 67.13 66.52 86.52
N ALA A 532 67.96 65.48 86.48
CA ALA A 532 69.07 65.31 87.42
C ALA A 532 70.11 66.47 87.36
N THR A 533 70.31 67.05 86.18
CA THR A 533 71.21 68.20 85.98
C THR A 533 70.60 69.50 86.53
N VAL A 534 69.29 69.70 86.37
CA VAL A 534 68.56 70.87 86.89
C VAL A 534 68.45 70.80 88.42
N ASP A 535 68.21 69.62 89.00
CA ASP A 535 68.15 69.44 90.46
C ASP A 535 69.52 69.69 91.12
N ASP A 536 70.62 69.21 90.54
CA ASP A 536 71.99 69.50 91.01
C ASP A 536 72.34 71.00 90.87
N ALA A 537 71.97 71.64 89.77
CA ALA A 537 72.14 73.08 89.58
C ALA A 537 71.33 73.89 90.62
N SER A 538 70.08 73.49 90.87
CA SER A 538 69.19 74.09 91.87
C SER A 538 69.75 73.97 93.29
N ALA A 539 70.28 72.79 93.65
CA ALA A 539 70.94 72.56 94.93
C ALA A 539 72.22 73.40 95.11
N LYS A 540 72.99 73.62 94.03
CA LYS A 540 74.19 74.49 94.04
C LYS A 540 73.82 75.97 94.16
N VAL A 541 72.81 76.44 93.43
CA VAL A 541 72.33 77.84 93.52
C VAL A 541 71.68 78.12 94.88
N THR A 542 70.92 77.19 95.44
CA THR A 542 70.39 77.29 96.81
C THR A 542 71.52 77.44 97.84
N ARG A 543 72.62 76.69 97.68
CA ARG A 543 73.81 76.79 98.56
C ARG A 543 74.52 78.14 98.43
N LEU A 544 74.62 78.69 97.22
CA LEU A 544 75.11 80.07 97.01
C LEU A 544 74.21 81.09 97.72
N GLY A 545 72.90 80.84 97.77
CA GLY A 545 71.94 81.63 98.55
C GLY A 545 72.26 81.63 100.05
N THR A 546 72.41 80.45 100.65
CA THR A 546 72.74 80.34 102.08
C THR A 546 74.11 80.96 102.41
N GLN A 547 75.11 80.80 101.55
CA GLN A 547 76.42 81.46 101.73
C GLN A 547 76.33 82.99 101.58
N SER A 548 75.46 83.49 100.69
CA SER A 548 75.20 84.94 100.57
C SER A 548 74.43 85.50 101.77
N GLU A 549 73.64 84.69 102.47
CA GLU A 549 73.01 85.05 103.75
C GLU A 549 74.05 85.12 104.88
N GLU A 550 74.97 84.15 104.96
CA GLU A 550 76.09 84.16 105.91
C GLU A 550 77.02 85.36 105.70
N ILE A 551 77.39 85.68 104.46
CA ILE A 551 78.19 86.87 104.15
C ILE A 551 77.41 88.14 104.54
N GLY A 552 76.09 88.19 104.30
CA GLY A 552 75.24 89.31 104.75
C GLY A 552 75.29 89.53 106.27
N LYS A 553 75.27 88.45 107.06
CA LYS A 553 75.41 88.51 108.53
C LYS A 553 76.80 88.99 108.95
N ILE A 554 77.86 88.51 108.29
CA ILE A 554 79.24 88.96 108.56
C ILE A 554 79.39 90.45 108.24
N VAL A 555 78.86 90.92 107.11
CA VAL A 555 78.94 92.33 106.69
C VAL A 555 78.20 93.24 107.68
N ALA A 556 77.04 92.83 108.20
CA ALA A 556 76.34 93.56 109.26
C ALA A 556 77.17 93.68 110.54
N VAL A 557 77.85 92.61 110.97
CA VAL A 557 78.76 92.65 112.14
C VAL A 557 79.97 93.55 111.89
N ILE A 558 80.49 93.63 110.66
CA ILE A 558 81.57 94.58 110.33
C ILE A 558 81.05 96.03 110.33
N ASP A 559 79.80 96.27 109.93
CA ASP A 559 79.15 97.58 110.00
C ASP A 559 78.96 98.04 111.46
N ASP A 560 78.50 97.14 112.34
CA ASP A 560 78.43 97.37 113.79
C ASP A 560 79.82 97.67 114.40
N ILE A 561 80.85 96.91 114.01
CA ILE A 561 82.24 97.15 114.43
C ILE A 561 82.75 98.50 113.92
N ALA A 562 82.41 98.89 112.69
CA ALA A 562 82.77 100.19 112.13
C ALA A 562 82.07 101.33 112.89
N ALA A 563 80.78 101.20 113.20
CA ALA A 563 80.04 102.15 114.02
C ALA A 563 80.62 102.28 115.44
N GLN A 564 80.94 101.16 116.10
CA GLN A 564 81.61 101.17 117.41
C GLN A 564 83.01 101.79 117.33
N THR A 565 83.78 101.48 116.30
CA THR A 565 85.13 102.04 116.10
C THR A 565 85.07 103.55 115.85
N ASN A 566 84.08 104.03 115.08
CA ASN A 566 83.84 105.46 114.86
C ASN A 566 83.51 106.17 116.18
N LEU A 567 82.64 105.60 117.02
CA LEU A 567 82.31 106.14 118.35
C LEU A 567 83.51 106.12 119.32
N LEU A 568 84.29 105.04 119.34
CA LEU A 568 85.51 104.94 120.15
C LEU A 568 86.57 105.95 119.70
N ALA A 569 86.76 106.12 118.40
CA ALA A 569 87.68 107.09 117.81
C ALA A 569 87.23 108.54 118.05
N LEU A 570 85.92 108.82 117.98
CA LEU A 570 85.35 110.10 118.34
C LEU A 570 85.57 110.43 119.83
N ASN A 571 85.31 109.47 120.73
CA ASN A 571 85.56 109.64 122.16
C ASN A 571 87.05 109.84 122.47
N ALA A 572 87.93 109.11 121.80
CA ALA A 572 89.38 109.27 121.92
C ALA A 572 89.86 110.63 121.38
N ALA A 573 89.30 111.11 120.26
CA ALA A 573 89.60 112.44 119.71
C ALA A 573 89.13 113.56 120.65
N ILE A 574 87.95 113.42 121.27
CA ILE A 574 87.43 114.36 122.27
C ILE A 574 88.35 114.42 123.49
N GLU A 575 88.72 113.29 124.07
CA GLU A 575 89.55 113.27 125.29
C GLU A 575 91.01 113.68 125.00
N ALA A 576 91.52 113.38 123.80
CA ALA A 576 92.82 113.88 123.33
C ALA A 576 92.82 115.40 123.10
N ALA A 577 91.73 115.98 122.59
CA ALA A 577 91.57 117.44 122.54
C ALA A 577 91.49 118.06 123.94
N ARG A 578 90.86 117.36 124.89
CA ARG A 578 90.75 117.73 126.31
C ARG A 578 92.11 117.77 127.03
N ALA A 579 93.07 116.96 126.59
CA ALA A 579 94.44 116.91 127.10
C ALA A 579 95.38 117.99 126.52
N GLY A 580 94.88 118.88 125.64
CA GLY A 580 95.64 120.03 125.12
C GLY A 580 96.87 119.64 124.30
N GLU A 581 97.97 120.41 124.45
CA GLU A 581 99.23 120.18 123.70
C GLU A 581 99.79 118.76 123.86
N HIS A 582 99.58 118.11 125.01
CA HIS A 582 100.05 116.73 125.24
C HIS A 582 99.22 115.67 124.51
N GLY A 583 97.93 115.93 124.26
CA GLY A 583 97.05 115.01 123.52
C GLY A 583 97.14 115.13 121.99
N ARG A 584 97.84 116.15 121.49
CA ARG A 584 97.81 116.57 120.08
C ARG A 584 98.15 115.46 119.07
N GLY A 585 99.10 114.58 119.39
CA GLY A 585 99.43 113.42 118.56
C GLY A 585 98.36 112.32 118.59
N PHE A 586 97.78 112.05 119.76
CA PHE A 586 96.67 111.11 119.92
C PHE A 586 95.40 111.58 119.21
N ALA A 587 95.14 112.89 119.17
CA ALA A 587 94.00 113.47 118.47
C ALA A 587 94.07 113.19 116.95
N VAL A 588 95.24 113.37 116.33
CA VAL A 588 95.45 113.09 114.89
C VAL A 588 95.26 111.60 114.58
N VAL A 589 95.82 110.70 115.40
CA VAL A 589 95.62 109.25 115.24
C VAL A 589 94.15 108.88 115.41
N SER A 590 93.47 109.44 116.40
CA SER A 590 92.05 109.16 116.67
C SER A 590 91.15 109.62 115.52
N ASP A 591 91.36 110.82 114.99
CA ASP A 591 90.56 111.34 113.88
C ASP A 591 90.84 110.62 112.54
N GLU A 592 92.04 110.03 112.37
CA GLU A 592 92.33 109.16 111.23
C GLU A 592 91.72 107.75 111.38
N VAL A 593 91.69 107.18 112.60
CA VAL A 593 90.90 105.96 112.88
C VAL A 593 89.40 106.22 112.70
N ARG A 594 88.92 107.43 113.04
CA ARG A 594 87.53 107.86 112.84
C ARG A 594 87.17 107.88 111.34
N LYS A 595 87.99 108.51 110.50
CA LYS A 595 87.85 108.47 109.03
C LYS A 595 87.97 107.06 108.45
N LEU A 596 88.85 106.23 109.00
CA LEU A 596 88.98 104.83 108.59
C LEU A 596 87.68 104.06 108.88
N ALA A 597 87.10 104.24 110.07
CA ALA A 597 85.83 103.64 110.44
C ALA A 597 84.65 104.15 109.60
N GLU A 598 84.58 105.45 109.30
CA GLU A 598 83.60 106.03 108.36
C GLU A 598 83.73 105.42 106.95
N ARG A 599 84.97 105.23 106.46
CA ARG A 599 85.24 104.56 105.18
C ARG A 599 84.89 103.07 105.22
N THR A 600 85.14 102.38 106.33
CA THR A 600 84.73 100.98 106.52
C THR A 600 83.21 100.87 106.47
N ALA A 601 82.47 101.75 107.18
CA ALA A 601 81.00 101.78 107.17
C ALA A 601 80.40 102.07 105.78
N SER A 602 81.05 102.92 104.96
CA SER A 602 80.63 103.11 103.56
C SER A 602 80.84 101.83 102.74
N ALA A 603 82.00 101.18 102.89
CA ALA A 603 82.35 99.97 102.15
C ALA A 603 81.49 98.76 102.56
N THR A 604 81.19 98.57 103.85
CA THR A 604 80.27 97.53 104.33
C THR A 604 78.87 97.75 103.78
N LYS A 605 78.39 98.99 103.71
CA LYS A 605 77.10 99.32 103.10
C LYS A 605 77.05 98.99 101.61
N GLU A 606 78.09 99.36 100.85
CA GLU A 606 78.22 99.00 99.43
C GLU A 606 78.24 97.48 99.23
N ILE A 607 78.98 96.74 100.07
CA ILE A 607 78.99 95.27 100.06
C ILE A 607 77.63 94.70 100.45
N ALA A 608 76.92 95.28 101.42
CA ALA A 608 75.59 94.83 101.84
C ALA A 608 74.55 94.99 100.71
N ASP A 609 74.60 96.09 99.95
CA ASP A 609 73.73 96.29 98.79
C ASP A 609 74.11 95.38 97.61
N LEU A 610 75.40 95.08 97.39
CA LEU A 610 75.82 94.03 96.46
C LEU A 610 75.30 92.64 96.88
N ILE A 611 75.40 92.29 98.17
CA ILE A 611 74.91 91.01 98.71
C ILE A 611 73.38 90.91 98.63
N ARG A 612 72.63 91.99 98.88
CA ARG A 612 71.17 92.03 98.65
C ARG A 612 70.82 91.75 97.18
N ASN A 613 71.56 92.34 96.24
CA ASN A 613 71.36 92.10 94.81
C ASN A 613 71.70 90.65 94.41
N ILE A 614 72.76 90.07 94.99
CA ILE A 614 73.10 88.65 94.81
C ILE A 614 71.99 87.74 95.38
N GLN A 615 71.52 87.99 96.60
CA GLN A 615 70.42 87.23 97.22
C GLN A 615 69.14 87.28 96.37
N LYS A 616 68.78 88.46 95.83
CA LYS A 616 67.65 88.62 94.90
C LYS A 616 67.85 87.82 93.61
N GLY A 617 69.01 87.94 92.97
CA GLY A 617 69.33 87.21 91.74
C GLY A 617 69.37 85.69 91.94
N VAL A 618 69.82 85.22 93.11
CA VAL A 618 69.77 83.80 93.49
C VAL A 618 68.32 83.33 93.67
N ALA A 619 67.46 84.11 94.34
CA ALA A 619 66.05 83.75 94.49
C ALA A 619 65.32 83.68 93.14
N GLU A 620 65.61 84.61 92.22
CA GLU A 620 65.11 84.61 90.85
C GLU A 620 65.64 83.40 90.04
N ALA A 621 66.91 83.03 90.22
CA ALA A 621 67.50 81.85 89.60
C ALA A 621 66.93 80.52 90.13
N VAL A 622 66.70 80.38 91.45
CA VAL A 622 66.04 79.19 92.02
C VAL A 622 64.62 79.06 91.47
N LYS A 623 63.85 80.15 91.38
CA LYS A 623 62.51 80.14 90.78
C LYS A 623 62.55 79.68 89.32
N ALA A 624 63.45 80.24 88.51
CA ALA A 624 63.61 79.84 87.11
C ALA A 624 64.05 78.36 86.96
N MET A 625 64.86 77.83 87.89
CA MET A 625 65.22 76.40 87.91
C MET A 625 64.05 75.50 88.33
N GLN A 626 63.17 75.94 89.24
CA GLN A 626 61.95 75.21 89.59
C GLN A 626 60.95 75.17 88.42
N GLU A 627 60.78 76.30 87.72
CA GLU A 627 59.95 76.38 86.52
C GLU A 627 60.52 75.49 85.39
N GLY A 628 61.84 75.54 85.16
CA GLY A 628 62.52 74.64 84.21
C GLY A 628 62.44 73.16 84.59
N ALA A 629 62.51 72.81 85.88
CA ALA A 629 62.34 71.44 86.35
C ALA A 629 60.90 70.90 86.14
N GLN A 630 59.89 71.78 86.09
CA GLN A 630 58.52 71.40 85.76
C GLN A 630 58.35 71.20 84.25
N GLU A 631 58.83 72.12 83.41
CA GLU A 631 58.83 71.98 81.95
C GLU A 631 59.49 70.66 81.49
N VAL A 632 60.59 70.27 82.13
CA VAL A 632 61.28 68.99 81.82
C VAL A 632 60.46 67.76 82.25
N LYS A 633 59.66 67.84 83.32
CA LYS A 633 58.74 66.75 83.73
C LYS A 633 57.54 66.62 82.78
N ASP A 634 56.99 67.74 82.31
CA ASP A 634 55.94 67.70 81.30
C ASP A 634 56.48 67.24 79.94
N GLY A 635 57.72 67.61 79.59
CA GLY A 635 58.45 67.06 78.45
C GLY A 635 58.71 65.55 78.55
N TYR A 636 59.08 65.05 79.73
CA TYR A 636 59.20 63.61 80.02
C TYR A 636 57.85 62.91 79.80
N ARG A 637 56.77 63.45 80.37
CA ARG A 637 55.42 62.86 80.29
C ARG A 637 54.94 62.77 78.84
N LEU A 638 55.03 63.86 78.08
CA LEU A 638 54.65 63.90 76.67
C LEU A 638 55.50 62.96 75.80
N ALA A 639 56.79 62.80 76.10
CA ALA A 639 57.65 61.84 75.40
C ALA A 639 57.29 60.38 75.74
N SER A 640 56.87 60.09 76.98
CA SER A 640 56.37 58.76 77.37
C SER A 640 55.05 58.44 76.67
N GLU A 641 54.06 59.35 76.76
CA GLU A 641 52.74 59.19 76.13
C GLU A 641 52.85 59.00 74.60
N ALA A 642 53.80 59.66 73.94
CA ALA A 642 54.11 59.44 72.53
C ALA A 642 54.76 58.07 72.26
N GLY A 643 55.60 57.56 73.18
CA GLY A 643 56.18 56.22 73.10
C GLY A 643 55.13 55.12 73.25
N ASP A 644 54.25 55.24 74.25
CA ASP A 644 53.16 54.31 74.52
C ASP A 644 52.22 54.20 73.31
N ALA A 645 51.84 55.34 72.72
CA ALA A 645 51.02 55.38 71.51
C ALA A 645 51.68 54.72 70.28
N LEU A 646 53.01 54.77 70.17
CA LEU A 646 53.76 54.10 69.10
C LEU A 646 53.87 52.59 69.35
N GLU A 647 53.94 52.15 70.61
CA GLU A 647 53.87 50.72 70.94
C GLU A 647 52.47 50.12 70.67
N ASP A 648 51.40 50.89 70.87
CA ASP A 648 50.05 50.46 70.49
C ASP A 648 49.86 50.41 68.96
N ILE A 649 50.54 51.27 68.19
CA ILE A 649 50.63 51.14 66.72
C ILE A 649 51.40 49.87 66.30
N LEU A 650 52.45 49.47 67.04
CA LEU A 650 53.13 48.18 66.81
C LEU A 650 52.19 46.99 67.06
N LYS A 651 51.40 47.01 68.15
CA LYS A 651 50.40 45.97 68.45
C LYS A 651 49.32 45.91 67.37
N ALA A 652 48.83 47.07 66.91
CA ALA A 652 47.82 47.15 65.85
C ALA A 652 48.34 46.66 64.49
N THR A 653 49.55 47.04 64.09
CA THR A 653 50.15 46.58 62.82
C THR A 653 50.47 45.09 62.83
N ALA A 654 50.88 44.52 63.96
CA ALA A 654 51.02 43.07 64.12
C ALA A 654 49.67 42.33 64.00
N ALA A 655 48.60 42.85 64.60
CA ALA A 655 47.26 42.28 64.47
C ALA A 655 46.74 42.32 63.02
N VAL A 656 46.99 43.43 62.31
CA VAL A 656 46.67 43.54 60.86
C VAL A 656 47.49 42.56 60.03
N SER A 657 48.78 42.33 60.35
CA SER A 657 49.59 41.32 59.67
C SER A 657 49.00 39.91 59.78
N ASN A 658 48.58 39.50 60.97
CA ASN A 658 47.91 38.20 61.18
C ASN A 658 46.58 38.11 60.43
N GLN A 659 45.83 39.22 60.34
CA GLN A 659 44.58 39.28 59.58
C GLN A 659 44.83 39.09 58.08
N ILE A 660 45.95 39.62 57.56
CA ILE A 660 46.36 39.49 56.16
C ILE A 660 46.80 38.05 55.83
N GLU A 661 47.51 37.36 56.73
CA GLU A 661 47.83 35.93 56.54
C GLU A 661 46.55 35.08 56.42
N GLN A 662 45.54 35.35 57.23
CA GLN A 662 44.23 34.67 57.14
C GLN A 662 43.51 34.97 55.82
N ILE A 663 43.58 36.21 55.33
CA ILE A 663 43.00 36.61 54.02
C ILE A 663 43.72 35.88 52.87
N SER A 664 45.05 35.81 52.90
CA SER A 664 45.84 35.10 51.89
C SER A 664 45.53 33.61 51.86
N ALA A 665 45.52 32.94 53.02
CA ALA A 665 45.19 31.52 53.11
C ALA A 665 43.74 31.22 52.65
N GLY A 666 42.79 32.09 53.01
CA GLY A 666 41.42 32.00 52.51
C GLY A 666 41.33 32.21 51.00
N ALA A 667 42.15 33.11 50.43
CA ALA A 667 42.18 33.36 48.99
C ALA A 667 42.75 32.17 48.20
N GLU A 668 43.82 31.54 48.69
CA GLU A 668 44.38 30.30 48.13
C GLU A 668 43.35 29.15 48.19
N GLN A 669 42.65 28.99 49.31
CA GLN A 669 41.60 27.97 49.45
C GLN A 669 40.46 28.18 48.45
N ILE A 670 39.98 29.41 48.26
CA ILE A 670 38.92 29.70 47.27
C ILE A 670 39.45 29.46 45.85
N SER A 671 40.70 29.82 45.55
CA SER A 671 41.31 29.53 44.23
C SER A 671 41.37 28.02 43.96
N ALA A 672 41.75 27.21 44.94
CA ALA A 672 41.71 25.74 44.83
C ALA A 672 40.30 25.21 44.57
N SER A 673 39.29 25.68 45.34
CA SER A 673 37.88 25.32 45.12
C SER A 673 37.35 25.78 43.76
N THR A 674 37.84 26.91 43.24
CA THR A 674 37.48 27.44 41.92
C THR A 674 37.95 26.51 40.80
N ASN A 675 39.17 25.96 40.91
CA ASN A 675 39.69 24.97 39.95
C ASN A 675 38.92 23.64 40.00
N GLU A 676 38.48 23.19 41.18
CA GLU A 676 37.61 22.01 41.31
C GLU A 676 36.24 22.25 40.65
N LEU A 677 35.65 23.43 40.84
CA LEU A 677 34.39 23.83 40.20
C LEU A 677 34.50 23.89 38.66
N VAL A 678 35.65 24.28 38.08
CA VAL A 678 35.87 24.16 36.61
C VAL A 678 35.70 22.71 36.17
N SER A 679 36.38 21.77 36.82
CA SER A 679 36.29 20.35 36.46
C SER A 679 34.88 19.77 36.65
N ILE A 680 34.10 20.28 37.60
CA ILE A 680 32.70 19.90 37.78
C ILE A 680 31.84 20.45 36.62
N ILE A 681 32.04 21.72 36.21
CA ILE A 681 31.29 22.31 35.10
C ILE A 681 31.60 21.62 33.76
N ASP A 682 32.85 21.28 33.47
CA ASP A 682 33.22 20.52 32.27
C ASP A 682 32.51 19.15 32.24
N GLY A 683 32.41 18.48 33.39
CA GLY A 683 31.65 17.24 33.55
C GLY A 683 30.15 17.42 33.27
N VAL A 684 29.54 18.51 33.76
CA VAL A 684 28.14 18.85 33.47
C VAL A 684 27.94 19.20 31.98
N GLY A 685 28.92 19.85 31.34
CA GLY A 685 28.93 20.10 29.91
C GLY A 685 28.88 18.79 29.10
N SER A 686 29.75 17.84 29.41
CA SER A 686 29.77 16.52 28.74
C SER A 686 28.47 15.72 28.95
N ILE A 687 27.87 15.78 30.15
CA ILE A 687 26.54 15.19 30.40
C ILE A 687 25.46 15.87 29.54
N THR A 688 25.56 17.18 29.30
CA THR A 688 24.60 17.94 28.50
C THR A 688 24.70 17.60 27.01
N GLU A 689 25.91 17.41 26.47
CA GLU A 689 26.12 16.87 25.12
C GLU A 689 25.55 15.46 24.99
N MET A 690 25.81 14.59 25.97
CA MET A 690 25.32 13.21 26.00
C MET A 690 23.79 13.14 26.03
N ASN A 691 23.13 13.97 26.85
CA ASN A 691 21.67 14.08 26.90
C ASN A 691 21.09 14.59 25.57
N THR A 692 21.77 15.53 24.91
CA THR A 692 21.37 16.07 23.60
C THR A 692 21.44 14.99 22.52
N ALA A 693 22.53 14.20 22.48
CA ALA A 693 22.68 13.08 21.56
C ALA A 693 21.65 11.97 21.84
N ALA A 694 21.40 11.66 23.12
CA ALA A 694 20.38 10.69 23.52
C ALA A 694 18.97 11.13 23.10
N ALA A 695 18.62 12.42 23.24
CA ALA A 695 17.34 12.95 22.77
C ALA A 695 17.18 12.82 21.23
N GLN A 696 18.23 13.13 20.46
CA GLN A 696 18.22 12.96 19.00
C GLN A 696 18.05 11.48 18.59
N GLN A 697 18.75 10.55 19.26
CA GLN A 697 18.60 9.12 19.01
C GLN A 697 17.19 8.64 19.38
N MET A 698 16.67 9.02 20.55
CA MET A 698 15.31 8.68 20.97
C MET A 698 14.25 9.21 20.00
N ALA A 699 14.42 10.41 19.42
CA ALA A 699 13.52 10.94 18.40
C ALA A 699 13.48 10.03 17.15
N SER A 700 14.65 9.61 16.65
CA SER A 700 14.73 8.73 15.48
C SER A 700 14.12 7.35 15.75
N THR A 701 14.40 6.74 16.91
CA THR A 701 13.77 5.47 17.30
C THR A 701 12.26 5.62 17.53
N SER A 702 11.80 6.76 18.04
CA SER A 702 10.37 7.04 18.22
C SER A 702 9.62 7.12 16.88
N GLU A 703 10.25 7.67 15.83
CA GLU A 703 9.67 7.70 14.48
C GLU A 703 9.62 6.30 13.85
N GLU A 704 10.65 5.47 14.04
CA GLU A 704 10.73 4.10 13.53
C GLU A 704 9.72 3.16 14.20
N VAL A 705 9.55 3.27 15.52
CA VAL A 705 8.49 2.56 16.26
C VAL A 705 7.10 3.07 15.85
N GLY A 706 6.94 4.37 15.57
CA GLY A 706 5.70 4.92 15.01
C GLY A 706 5.27 4.24 13.70
N LYS A 707 6.19 4.15 12.72
CA LYS A 707 5.95 3.45 11.44
C LYS A 707 5.67 1.96 11.63
N SER A 708 6.32 1.34 12.62
CA SER A 708 6.07 -0.06 12.97
C SER A 708 4.64 -0.26 13.49
N ILE A 709 4.12 0.69 14.29
CA ILE A 709 2.74 0.68 14.80
C ILE A 709 1.73 0.89 13.67
N GLU A 710 1.99 1.81 12.72
CA GLU A 710 1.16 1.98 11.52
C GLU A 710 1.07 0.68 10.71
N SER A 711 2.20 -0.05 10.54
CA SER A 711 2.20 -1.35 9.87
C SER A 711 1.42 -2.42 10.64
N VAL A 712 1.46 -2.43 11.99
CA VAL A 712 0.69 -3.38 12.82
C VAL A 712 -0.82 -3.08 12.76
N ALA A 713 -1.20 -1.81 12.64
CA ALA A 713 -2.59 -1.41 12.42
C ALA A 713 -3.09 -1.82 11.03
N GLY A 714 -2.31 -1.60 9.96
CA GLY A 714 -2.66 -2.05 8.61
C GLY A 714 -2.85 -3.57 8.50
N VAL A 715 -1.98 -4.36 9.14
CA VAL A 715 -2.14 -5.83 9.23
C VAL A 715 -3.39 -6.23 10.02
N ALA A 716 -3.82 -5.43 11.00
CA ALA A 716 -5.07 -5.68 11.72
C ALA A 716 -6.31 -5.42 10.85
N GLU A 717 -6.31 -4.36 10.04
CA GLU A 717 -7.36 -4.09 9.06
C GLU A 717 -7.42 -5.18 7.98
N GLU A 718 -6.27 -5.60 7.44
CA GLU A 718 -6.18 -6.69 6.45
C GLU A 718 -6.70 -8.02 7.02
N ASN A 719 -6.29 -8.39 8.24
CA ASN A 719 -6.79 -9.58 8.92
C ASN A 719 -8.32 -9.50 9.16
N SER A 720 -8.86 -8.33 9.50
CA SER A 720 -10.30 -8.15 9.67
C SER A 720 -11.06 -8.39 8.36
N ALA A 721 -10.60 -7.78 7.25
CA ALA A 721 -11.21 -7.96 5.94
C ALA A 721 -11.10 -9.40 5.41
N ALA A 722 -9.96 -10.06 5.61
CA ALA A 722 -9.78 -11.48 5.29
C ALA A 722 -10.71 -12.37 6.13
N THR A 723 -10.93 -12.02 7.40
CA THR A 723 -11.82 -12.76 8.30
C THR A 723 -13.30 -12.62 7.90
N GLU A 724 -13.74 -11.45 7.45
CA GLU A 724 -15.09 -11.28 6.88
C GLU A 724 -15.31 -12.17 5.65
N GLN A 725 -14.32 -12.24 4.75
CA GLN A 725 -14.37 -13.11 3.57
C GLN A 725 -14.42 -14.61 3.93
N VAL A 726 -13.59 -15.05 4.89
CA VAL A 726 -13.61 -16.44 5.40
C VAL A 726 -14.94 -16.77 6.08
N SER A 727 -15.53 -15.81 6.80
CA SER A 727 -16.84 -15.99 7.46
C SER A 727 -17.96 -16.16 6.43
N ALA A 728 -18.01 -15.31 5.40
CA ALA A 728 -18.99 -15.42 4.31
C ALA A 728 -18.83 -16.74 3.51
N ALA A 729 -17.60 -17.15 3.23
CA ALA A 729 -17.33 -18.43 2.58
C ALA A 729 -17.73 -19.64 3.45
N ALA A 730 -17.63 -19.54 4.79
CA ALA A 730 -18.12 -20.56 5.71
C ALA A 730 -19.66 -20.61 5.76
N GLU A 731 -20.35 -19.48 5.70
CA GLU A 731 -21.82 -19.45 5.59
C GLU A 731 -22.31 -20.09 4.28
N GLU A 732 -21.68 -19.77 3.14
CA GLU A 732 -22.01 -20.38 1.85
C GLU A 732 -21.75 -21.90 1.85
N MET A 733 -20.60 -22.33 2.37
CA MET A 733 -20.25 -23.75 2.47
C MET A 733 -21.20 -24.51 3.41
N GLY A 734 -21.71 -23.87 4.46
CA GLY A 734 -22.73 -24.43 5.34
C GLY A 734 -24.03 -24.73 4.60
N ALA A 735 -24.52 -23.77 3.80
CA ALA A 735 -25.72 -23.94 2.97
C ALA A 735 -25.55 -25.06 1.93
N GLN A 736 -24.38 -25.16 1.29
CA GLN A 736 -24.07 -26.25 0.36
C GLN A 736 -24.04 -27.62 1.06
N VAL A 737 -23.53 -27.71 2.29
CA VAL A 737 -23.54 -28.96 3.08
C VAL A 737 -24.97 -29.41 3.41
N ASP A 738 -25.86 -28.49 3.79
CA ASP A 738 -27.27 -28.83 4.07
C ASP A 738 -28.01 -29.32 2.81
N GLU A 739 -27.76 -28.72 1.63
CA GLU A 739 -28.30 -29.20 0.35
C GLU A 739 -27.78 -30.61 -0.02
N ILE A 740 -26.50 -30.88 0.25
CA ILE A 740 -25.93 -32.23 0.08
C ILE A 740 -26.58 -33.23 1.04
N ILE A 741 -26.86 -32.87 2.30
CA ILE A 741 -27.55 -33.74 3.26
C ILE A 741 -28.95 -34.12 2.74
N VAL A 742 -29.75 -33.15 2.27
CA VAL A 742 -31.06 -33.40 1.65
C VAL A 742 -30.95 -34.30 0.42
N SER A 743 -29.93 -34.08 -0.41
CA SER A 743 -29.65 -34.89 -1.60
C SER A 743 -29.28 -36.33 -1.26
N THR A 744 -28.47 -36.57 -0.22
CA THR A 744 -28.10 -37.93 0.21
C THR A 744 -29.27 -38.73 0.75
N GLN A 745 -30.19 -38.10 1.49
CA GLN A 745 -31.41 -38.75 1.94
C GLN A 745 -32.27 -39.20 0.75
N THR A 746 -32.44 -38.32 -0.24
CA THR A 746 -33.16 -38.64 -1.49
C THR A 746 -32.55 -39.86 -2.22
N LEU A 747 -31.22 -39.93 -2.33
CA LEU A 747 -30.52 -41.08 -2.93
C LEU A 747 -30.68 -42.38 -2.11
N LYS A 748 -30.71 -42.28 -0.78
CA LYS A 748 -30.93 -43.42 0.14
C LYS A 748 -32.34 -43.99 0.00
N ASP A 749 -33.35 -43.11 -0.15
CA ASP A 749 -34.74 -43.51 -0.36
C ASP A 749 -34.92 -44.16 -1.75
N MET A 750 -34.27 -43.62 -2.80
CA MET A 750 -34.21 -44.25 -4.12
C MET A 750 -33.57 -45.65 -4.10
N ALA A 751 -32.45 -45.81 -3.39
CA ALA A 751 -31.79 -47.11 -3.26
C ALA A 751 -32.67 -48.14 -2.52
N THR A 752 -33.43 -47.68 -1.51
CA THR A 752 -34.37 -48.51 -0.74
C THR A 752 -35.53 -48.99 -1.63
N MET A 753 -36.17 -48.09 -2.39
CA MET A 753 -37.24 -48.46 -3.34
C MET A 753 -36.78 -49.47 -4.40
N LEU A 754 -35.53 -49.36 -4.89
CA LEU A 754 -34.94 -50.34 -5.81
C LEU A 754 -34.74 -51.72 -5.15
N GLN A 755 -34.30 -51.77 -3.89
CA GLN A 755 -34.17 -53.03 -3.14
C GLN A 755 -35.54 -53.69 -2.91
N GLU A 756 -36.57 -52.91 -2.57
CA GLU A 756 -37.94 -53.42 -2.39
C GLU A 756 -38.51 -53.98 -3.70
N ALA A 757 -38.38 -53.27 -4.82
CA ALA A 757 -38.84 -53.74 -6.13
C ALA A 757 -38.19 -55.07 -6.57
N ILE A 758 -36.94 -55.28 -6.18
CA ILE A 758 -36.19 -56.52 -6.47
C ILE A 758 -36.64 -57.70 -5.59
N SER A 759 -37.15 -57.44 -4.38
CA SER A 759 -37.55 -58.48 -3.42
C SER A 759 -38.71 -59.38 -3.91
N ALA A 760 -39.42 -58.96 -4.96
CA ALA A 760 -40.45 -59.76 -5.63
C ALA A 760 -39.89 -60.98 -6.40
N PHE A 761 -38.59 -60.99 -6.74
CA PHE A 761 -37.98 -62.05 -7.56
C PHE A 761 -37.19 -63.07 -6.72
N LYS A 762 -37.51 -64.35 -6.87
CA LYS A 762 -36.83 -65.47 -6.20
C LYS A 762 -35.63 -65.92 -7.05
N LEU A 763 -34.43 -65.85 -6.48
CA LEU A 763 -33.17 -66.19 -7.16
C LEU A 763 -32.54 -67.47 -6.60
N GLU A 764 -31.87 -68.28 -7.42
CA GLU A 764 -31.28 -69.57 -7.00
C GLU A 764 -30.24 -69.42 -5.87
N GLN A 765 -29.59 -68.25 -5.74
CA GLN A 765 -28.72 -67.95 -4.59
C GLN A 765 -29.44 -67.97 -3.23
N GLU A 766 -30.73 -67.63 -3.18
CA GLU A 766 -31.54 -67.69 -1.96
C GLU A 766 -32.07 -69.12 -1.68
N ARG A 767 -32.06 -69.98 -2.70
CA ARG A 767 -32.26 -71.44 -2.56
C ARG A 767 -31.02 -72.06 -1.93
N LEU A 768 -29.84 -71.77 -2.50
CA LEU A 768 -28.55 -72.30 -2.03
C LEU A 768 -28.17 -71.82 -0.62
N SER A 769 -28.45 -70.55 -0.27
CA SER A 769 -28.19 -70.05 1.09
C SER A 769 -29.14 -70.67 2.14
N LYS A 770 -30.41 -70.92 1.79
CA LYS A 770 -31.34 -71.67 2.66
C LYS A 770 -30.96 -73.14 2.78
N GLU A 771 -30.56 -73.81 1.70
CA GLU A 771 -30.07 -75.19 1.75
C GLU A 771 -28.80 -75.32 2.60
N ALA A 772 -27.84 -74.38 2.48
CA ALA A 772 -26.65 -74.32 3.34
C ALA A 772 -26.99 -74.03 4.81
N ALA A 773 -27.98 -73.17 5.08
CA ALA A 773 -28.47 -72.87 6.43
C ALA A 773 -29.27 -74.02 7.07
N LEU A 774 -29.88 -74.91 6.27
CA LEU A 774 -30.47 -76.17 6.76
C LEU A 774 -29.42 -77.28 6.90
N ALA A 775 -28.36 -77.28 6.08
CA ALA A 775 -27.25 -78.24 6.17
C ALA A 775 -26.22 -77.91 7.28
N SER A 776 -26.42 -76.81 8.01
CA SER A 776 -25.61 -76.40 9.17
C SER A 776 -26.40 -76.40 10.49
N ARG A 777 -27.46 -77.22 10.54
CA ARG A 777 -28.32 -77.49 11.70
C ARG A 777 -28.49 -78.99 11.93
#